data_AF-W7TYU7-F1
#
_entry.id   AF-W7TYU7-F1
#
_cell.length_a   1.000
_cell.length_b   1.000
_cell.length_c   1.000
_cell.angle_alpha   90.00
_cell.angle_beta   90.00
_cell.angle_gamma   90.00
#
_symmetry.space_group_name_H-M   'P 1'
#
loop_
_entity.id
_entity.type
_entity.pdbx_description
1 polymer ?
#
loop_
_entity_poly.entity_id
_entity_poly.type
_entity_poly.pdbx_seq_one_letter_code
_entity_poly.pdbx_strand_id
1 'polypeptide(L)'
;MHLSKACDIFFPGLSLWVESQVADAQGEEKEGRTEDMGPPGGVVAEPNPPLAISNLVGTYEGHAFPRSPSGAAAVNEVVSAACTDTSAAAEDAVEDLNLLGLLWSDREEMGRARLYLLAAKAAYRMLEPYCPSSVNAAATLSGTAAQLNGSEEGPMKTVGRAAPAARGPEGADRRSFRRPIDGHHTHTLYYLAQVYGALRNADASASYCYQTLARQLEWELTLDVCGWVGNCMSLVDYLLGEQGDKEAAAWCLEACDVLLRREEEAKARGEGPGTAREEARALSVAGVHRKWAVLYASILEEAAALALGELDRNEARRPAAFLVGFPRLFPSLSSPSSPLAPDASPAGATCAQPSRLPLPPSITSFAQARPVFLQAQKHLAAALSYFVLDGHVTEHVHLLREQSKAYRDLAVFESDDKRRQAMFLRRAGLLQPLLDDLNPRAYAGLLKVVSFELGEVYLTLLETKAARVEEKLSQAGRRARGDEDDNKALEAYEPSKAEAEKCDTYCRLAIAAFEHFVRLYHKQSPPPDVRETSSPGLKASGVENVAWDLPSKEDFKPVFRAHFHLARLYGRMHVFGGQGEEAHEGRVAGMKKSLATYEWLRGFAREHICRLYGASAGPCERHFAEELKICDDMSAMLPEKIAREHFKYKASS
;
A
#
# COMPACT_ATOMS: atom_id res chain seq x y z
N MET A 1 14.35 -26.74 29.52
CA MET A 1 15.59 -27.37 30.02
C MET A 1 15.84 -28.75 29.42
N HIS A 2 14.86 -29.66 29.33
CA HIS A 2 15.07 -30.97 28.68
C HIS A 2 15.21 -30.92 27.15
N LEU A 3 14.46 -30.03 26.47
CA LEU A 3 14.58 -29.79 25.01
C LEU A 3 15.90 -29.12 24.57
N SER A 4 16.41 -28.16 25.36
CA SER A 4 17.69 -27.48 25.07
C SER A 4 18.89 -28.44 25.19
N LYS A 5 18.83 -29.42 26.10
CA LYS A 5 19.86 -30.47 26.22
C LYS A 5 19.83 -31.46 25.06
N ALA A 6 18.67 -31.69 24.43
CA ALA A 6 18.57 -32.54 23.24
C ALA A 6 19.22 -31.85 22.02
N CYS A 7 19.02 -30.54 21.86
CA CYS A 7 19.66 -29.77 20.79
C CYS A 7 21.20 -29.71 20.91
N ASP A 8 21.76 -29.63 22.12
CA ASP A 8 23.23 -29.67 22.32
C ASP A 8 23.87 -31.02 21.98
N ILE A 9 23.09 -32.10 21.97
CA ILE A 9 23.54 -33.43 21.52
C ILE A 9 23.74 -33.44 20.00
N PHE A 10 22.93 -32.70 19.25
CA PHE A 10 22.99 -32.61 17.78
C PHE A 10 23.80 -31.41 17.28
N PHE A 11 23.90 -30.34 18.06
CA PHE A 11 24.63 -29.11 17.76
C PHE A 11 25.38 -28.62 19.02
N PRO A 12 26.59 -29.15 19.29
CA PRO A 12 27.35 -28.80 20.48
C PRO A 12 27.64 -27.30 20.55
N GLY A 13 27.18 -26.63 21.61
CA GLY A 13 27.41 -25.21 21.84
C GLY A 13 26.31 -24.28 21.32
N LEU A 14 25.20 -24.84 20.81
CA LEU A 14 24.03 -24.04 20.44
C LEU A 14 23.42 -23.35 21.67
N SER A 15 23.36 -24.03 22.82
CA SER A 15 22.90 -23.40 24.06
C SER A 15 23.78 -22.23 24.49
N LEU A 16 25.11 -22.40 24.47
CA LEU A 16 26.07 -21.35 24.83
C LEU A 16 26.05 -20.18 23.84
N TRP A 17 25.86 -20.44 22.56
CA TRP A 17 25.70 -19.39 21.55
C TRP A 17 24.38 -18.65 21.73
N VAL A 18 23.26 -19.36 21.92
CA VAL A 18 21.96 -18.74 22.22
C VAL A 18 22.03 -17.91 23.52
N GLU A 19 22.68 -18.41 24.57
CA GLU A 19 22.86 -17.69 25.84
C GLU A 19 23.74 -16.44 25.67
N SER A 20 24.81 -16.51 24.87
CA SER A 20 25.64 -15.35 24.53
C SER A 20 24.85 -14.28 23.77
N GLN A 21 24.04 -14.69 22.79
CA GLN A 21 23.23 -13.75 22.00
C GLN A 21 22.04 -13.16 22.79
N VAL A 22 21.47 -13.90 23.76
CA VAL A 22 20.49 -13.36 24.71
C VAL A 22 21.13 -12.31 25.62
N ALA A 23 22.35 -12.55 26.08
CA ALA A 23 23.08 -11.60 26.92
C ALA A 23 23.40 -10.30 26.17
N ASP A 24 23.80 -10.39 24.89
CA ASP A 24 24.10 -9.23 24.04
C ASP A 24 22.82 -8.44 23.70
N ALA A 25 21.71 -9.12 23.36
CA ALA A 25 20.43 -8.46 23.05
C ALA A 25 19.80 -7.75 24.27
N GLN A 26 20.02 -8.27 25.48
CA GLN A 26 19.60 -7.61 26.72
C GLN A 26 20.51 -6.42 27.11
N GLY A 27 21.71 -6.33 26.53
CA GLY A 27 22.60 -5.18 26.64
C GLY A 27 22.16 -4.01 25.76
N GLU A 28 21.78 -4.28 24.51
CA GLU A 28 21.35 -3.25 23.54
C GLU A 28 20.04 -2.55 23.91
N GLU A 29 19.08 -3.24 24.55
CA GLU A 29 17.86 -2.61 25.09
C GLU A 29 18.13 -1.57 26.19
N LYS A 30 19.31 -1.61 26.83
CA LYS A 30 19.70 -0.66 27.89
C LYS A 30 20.51 0.53 27.38
N GLU A 31 21.17 0.43 26.23
CA GLU A 31 22.02 1.50 25.67
C GLU A 31 21.34 2.35 24.59
N GLY A 32 20.12 2.03 24.17
CA GLY A 32 19.31 2.80 23.21
C GLY A 32 18.78 4.16 23.69
N ARG A 33 19.55 4.92 24.48
CA ARG A 33 19.26 6.32 24.80
C ARG A 33 20.55 7.11 24.70
N THR A 34 20.61 7.96 23.67
CA THR A 34 21.65 8.93 23.28
C THR A 34 22.83 8.37 22.50
N GLU A 35 22.94 8.68 21.20
CA GLU A 35 24.00 9.55 20.65
C GLU A 35 23.85 9.85 19.14
N ASP A 36 24.53 10.92 18.74
CA ASP A 36 24.31 11.83 17.60
C ASP A 36 25.17 11.43 16.38
N MET A 37 24.70 11.72 15.16
CA MET A 37 25.28 11.26 13.88
C MET A 37 26.25 12.29 13.24
N GLY A 38 27.44 11.85 12.83
CA GLY A 38 28.39 12.61 11.98
C GLY A 38 28.87 11.80 10.75
N PRO A 39 29.32 12.44 9.64
CA PRO A 39 29.36 11.82 8.30
C PRO A 39 30.71 11.14 7.94
N PRO A 40 30.76 10.29 6.88
CA PRO A 40 31.87 9.38 6.61
C PRO A 40 32.88 9.88 5.55
N GLY A 41 34.15 9.51 5.71
CA GLY A 41 35.24 9.70 4.73
C GLY A 41 35.74 8.35 4.16
N GLY A 42 36.02 8.31 2.86
CA GLY A 42 36.34 7.09 2.09
C GLY A 42 37.83 6.75 1.96
N VAL A 43 38.13 5.53 1.47
CA VAL A 43 39.47 5.10 1.00
C VAL A 43 39.35 4.09 -0.16
N VAL A 44 40.34 4.19 -1.05
CA VAL A 44 40.58 3.62 -2.40
C VAL A 44 40.97 2.12 -2.41
N ALA A 45 40.70 1.45 -3.53
CA ALA A 45 40.98 0.04 -3.82
C ALA A 45 42.21 -0.18 -4.72
N GLU A 46 42.94 -1.29 -4.55
CA GLU A 46 43.79 -1.94 -5.57
C GLU A 46 43.91 -3.47 -5.34
N PRO A 47 44.31 -4.27 -6.37
CA PRO A 47 43.75 -5.61 -6.64
C PRO A 47 44.75 -6.79 -6.49
N ASN A 48 44.27 -8.03 -6.27
CA ASN A 48 45.01 -9.28 -6.53
C ASN A 48 44.15 -10.58 -6.44
N PRO A 49 44.63 -11.79 -6.83
CA PRO A 49 44.09 -12.60 -7.93
C PRO A 49 43.56 -14.01 -7.47
N PRO A 50 43.59 -15.09 -8.30
CA PRO A 50 42.49 -16.05 -8.41
C PRO A 50 42.31 -16.96 -7.17
N LEU A 51 41.08 -17.08 -6.66
CA LEU A 51 40.77 -17.78 -5.41
C LEU A 51 40.15 -19.18 -5.60
N ALA A 52 40.68 -20.11 -4.79
CA ALA A 52 40.28 -21.49 -4.63
C ALA A 52 38.94 -21.65 -3.87
N ILE A 53 38.41 -22.89 -3.93
CA ILE A 53 37.07 -23.38 -3.53
C ILE A 53 36.71 -23.16 -2.03
N SER A 54 37.54 -22.50 -1.23
CA SER A 54 37.29 -22.22 0.20
C SER A 54 36.43 -20.97 0.49
N ASN A 55 35.91 -20.28 -0.53
CA ASN A 55 35.27 -18.96 -0.37
C ASN A 55 33.76 -18.89 -0.70
N LEU A 56 33.05 -20.01 -0.74
CA LEU A 56 31.62 -20.02 -1.11
C LEU A 56 30.63 -19.76 0.05
N VAL A 57 31.03 -18.96 1.04
CA VAL A 57 30.11 -18.41 2.06
C VAL A 57 30.40 -16.91 2.19
N GLY A 58 29.84 -16.15 1.24
CA GLY A 58 29.92 -14.69 1.21
C GLY A 58 28.73 -14.05 1.93
N THR A 59 29.04 -13.44 3.08
CA THR A 59 28.55 -12.13 3.57
C THR A 59 27.15 -11.66 3.17
N TYR A 60 26.19 -11.79 4.10
CA TYR A 60 25.21 -10.74 4.37
C TYR A 60 24.92 -10.75 5.89
N GLU A 61 24.95 -9.57 6.50
CA GLU A 61 24.85 -9.26 7.94
C GLU A 61 26.07 -9.65 8.81
N GLY A 62 27.06 -8.76 8.87
CA GLY A 62 27.59 -8.16 10.10
C GLY A 62 28.28 -9.00 11.19
N HIS A 63 28.13 -10.32 11.27
CA HIS A 63 28.74 -11.13 12.35
C HIS A 63 29.60 -12.26 11.76
N ALA A 64 30.91 -12.17 11.99
CA ALA A 64 31.84 -13.22 11.64
C ALA A 64 31.61 -14.46 12.53
N PHE A 65 31.39 -15.62 11.91
CA PHE A 65 31.49 -16.91 12.60
C PHE A 65 32.89 -17.07 13.23
N PRO A 66 33.01 -17.59 14.46
CA PRO A 66 34.31 -17.89 15.03
C PRO A 66 35.00 -18.98 14.20
N ARG A 67 36.10 -18.60 13.54
CA ARG A 67 37.05 -19.51 12.88
C ARG A 67 37.83 -20.29 13.94
N SER A 68 37.19 -21.27 14.57
CA SER A 68 37.87 -22.23 15.44
C SER A 68 38.14 -23.53 14.68
N PRO A 69 39.39 -24.02 14.58
CA PRO A 69 39.72 -25.30 13.97
C PRO A 69 39.06 -26.50 14.68
N SER A 70 38.58 -26.34 15.92
CA SER A 70 37.95 -27.42 16.69
C SER A 70 36.45 -27.57 16.41
N GLY A 71 35.78 -26.52 15.91
CA GLY A 71 34.35 -26.56 15.58
C GLY A 71 34.05 -27.36 14.31
N ALA A 72 34.88 -27.21 13.27
CA ALA A 72 34.73 -27.96 12.02
C ALA A 72 35.02 -29.46 12.19
N ALA A 73 35.93 -29.82 13.10
CA ALA A 73 36.24 -31.21 13.44
C ALA A 73 35.12 -31.86 14.27
N ALA A 74 34.56 -31.15 15.25
CA ALA A 74 33.43 -31.62 16.05
C ALA A 74 32.15 -31.79 15.20
N VAL A 75 31.91 -30.89 14.24
CA VAL A 75 30.80 -31.02 13.28
C VAL A 75 31.00 -32.23 12.35
N ASN A 76 32.22 -32.48 11.86
CA ASN A 76 32.50 -33.67 11.04
C ASN A 76 32.37 -34.99 11.83
N GLU A 77 32.67 -34.99 13.12
CA GLU A 77 32.58 -36.18 13.99
C GLU A 77 31.11 -36.49 14.38
N VAL A 78 30.28 -35.46 14.62
CA VAL A 78 28.83 -35.58 14.82
C VAL A 78 28.13 -36.03 13.53
N VAL A 79 28.53 -35.50 12.38
CA VAL A 79 28.03 -35.90 11.05
C VAL A 79 28.45 -37.35 10.72
N SER A 80 29.64 -37.78 11.14
CA SER A 80 30.14 -39.15 10.98
C SER A 80 29.42 -40.17 11.88
N ALA A 81 29.08 -39.80 13.12
CA ALA A 81 28.41 -40.68 14.08
C ALA A 81 26.89 -40.83 13.83
N ALA A 82 26.25 -39.83 13.21
CA ALA A 82 24.80 -39.83 12.98
C ALA A 82 24.36 -40.71 11.79
N CYS A 83 25.28 -41.19 10.94
CA CYS A 83 25.02 -41.87 9.66
C CYS A 83 24.32 -43.24 9.70
N THR A 84 23.61 -43.62 10.78
CA THR A 84 22.84 -44.86 10.82
C THR A 84 21.33 -44.69 11.06
N ASP A 85 20.83 -43.50 11.45
CA ASP A 85 19.38 -43.21 11.66
C ASP A 85 19.03 -41.70 11.46
N THR A 86 19.68 -41.02 10.49
CA THR A 86 19.87 -39.55 10.44
C THR A 86 18.68 -38.65 10.07
N SER A 87 17.66 -39.11 9.33
CA SER A 87 16.66 -38.16 8.78
C SER A 87 15.60 -37.75 9.82
N ALA A 88 15.16 -38.67 10.68
CA ALA A 88 14.14 -38.40 11.69
C ALA A 88 14.68 -37.45 12.79
N ALA A 89 15.90 -37.68 13.26
CA ALA A 89 16.54 -36.82 14.26
C ALA A 89 16.80 -35.39 13.74
N ALA A 90 17.07 -35.25 12.44
CA ALA A 90 17.23 -33.96 11.79
C ALA A 90 15.90 -33.20 11.67
N GLU A 91 14.81 -33.92 11.40
CA GLU A 91 13.44 -33.39 11.35
C GLU A 91 12.97 -32.93 12.74
N ASP A 92 13.09 -33.81 13.73
CA ASP A 92 12.71 -33.53 15.13
C ASP A 92 13.46 -32.31 15.69
N ALA A 93 14.74 -32.13 15.34
CA ALA A 93 15.53 -30.99 15.80
C ALA A 93 15.01 -29.63 15.25
N VAL A 94 14.64 -29.57 13.97
CA VAL A 94 14.08 -28.34 13.38
C VAL A 94 12.67 -28.07 13.93
N GLU A 95 11.87 -29.12 14.13
CA GLU A 95 10.55 -29.01 14.73
C GLU A 95 10.61 -28.53 16.19
N ASP A 96 11.47 -29.12 17.02
CA ASP A 96 11.64 -28.74 18.42
C ASP A 96 12.07 -27.27 18.57
N LEU A 97 12.99 -26.82 17.72
CA LEU A 97 13.43 -25.42 17.70
C LEU A 97 12.29 -24.48 17.27
N ASN A 98 11.42 -24.90 16.35
CA ASN A 98 10.22 -24.15 15.99
C ASN A 98 9.23 -24.05 17.16
N LEU A 99 8.97 -25.17 17.86
CA LEU A 99 8.09 -25.21 19.03
C LEU A 99 8.63 -24.33 20.18
N LEU A 100 9.94 -24.33 20.38
CA LEU A 100 10.58 -23.40 21.33
C LEU A 100 10.40 -21.95 20.89
N GLY A 101 10.58 -21.65 19.61
CA GLY A 101 10.33 -20.32 19.04
C GLY A 101 8.91 -19.83 19.34
N LEU A 102 7.90 -20.66 19.06
CA LEU A 102 6.50 -20.38 19.38
C LEU A 102 6.26 -20.17 20.88
N LEU A 103 6.77 -21.06 21.72
CA LEU A 103 6.61 -20.97 23.18
C LEU A 103 7.13 -19.64 23.75
N TRP A 104 8.26 -19.16 23.24
CA TRP A 104 8.82 -17.87 23.69
C TRP A 104 8.09 -16.67 23.08
N SER A 105 7.56 -16.81 21.87
CA SER A 105 6.68 -15.81 21.26
C SER A 105 5.39 -15.63 22.08
N ASP A 106 4.77 -16.72 22.51
CA ASP A 106 3.56 -16.72 23.36
C ASP A 106 3.81 -16.12 24.75
N ARG A 107 5.07 -16.10 25.21
CA ARG A 107 5.50 -15.44 26.44
C ARG A 107 5.88 -13.97 26.24
N GLU A 108 5.66 -13.44 25.05
CA GLU A 108 6.05 -12.08 24.66
C GLU A 108 7.57 -11.83 24.71
N GLU A 109 8.39 -12.90 24.78
CA GLU A 109 9.85 -12.82 24.78
C GLU A 109 10.41 -12.97 23.35
N MET A 110 10.11 -11.97 22.52
CA MET A 110 10.39 -11.99 21.07
C MET A 110 11.88 -12.16 20.74
N GLY A 111 12.78 -11.62 21.58
CA GLY A 111 14.23 -11.81 21.43
C GLY A 111 14.67 -13.27 21.52
N ARG A 112 14.09 -14.04 22.47
CA ARG A 112 14.36 -15.47 22.61
C ARG A 112 13.71 -16.27 21.50
N ALA A 113 12.45 -15.95 21.16
CA ALA A 113 11.74 -16.57 20.04
C ALA A 113 12.56 -16.47 18.74
N ARG A 114 13.09 -15.28 18.44
CA ARG A 114 13.97 -15.01 17.29
C ARG A 114 15.18 -15.95 17.27
N LEU A 115 15.86 -16.12 18.41
CA LEU A 115 17.08 -16.94 18.48
C LEU A 115 16.82 -18.41 18.18
N TYR A 116 15.78 -19.01 18.78
CA TYR A 116 15.42 -20.40 18.52
C TYR A 116 15.02 -20.63 17.06
N LEU A 117 14.30 -19.68 16.46
CA LEU A 117 13.90 -19.79 15.05
C LEU A 117 15.06 -19.56 14.07
N LEU A 118 16.01 -18.67 14.39
CA LEU A 118 17.25 -18.55 13.61
C LEU A 118 18.12 -19.80 13.72
N ALA A 119 18.15 -20.42 14.90
CA ALA A 119 18.78 -21.73 15.09
C ALA A 119 18.10 -22.82 14.25
N ALA A 120 16.76 -22.87 14.22
CA ALA A 120 16.02 -23.80 13.36
C ALA A 120 16.36 -23.61 11.87
N LYS A 121 16.46 -22.35 11.41
CA LYS A 121 16.86 -22.01 10.04
C LYS A 121 18.29 -22.46 9.73
N ALA A 122 19.22 -22.28 10.67
CA ALA A 122 20.61 -22.72 10.52
C ALA A 122 20.70 -24.25 10.48
N ALA A 123 20.00 -24.94 11.39
CA ALA A 123 19.91 -26.39 11.45
C ALA A 123 19.38 -26.97 10.13
N TYR A 124 18.29 -26.42 9.57
CA TYR A 124 17.80 -26.83 8.25
C TYR A 124 18.87 -26.73 7.17
N ARG A 125 19.58 -25.60 7.05
CA ARG A 125 20.63 -25.42 6.02
C ARG A 125 21.77 -26.44 6.15
N MET A 126 22.08 -26.85 7.38
CA MET A 126 23.12 -27.85 7.64
C MET A 126 22.63 -29.27 7.34
N LEU A 127 21.37 -29.57 7.63
CA LEU A 127 20.81 -30.92 7.59
C LEU A 127 20.15 -31.26 6.24
N GLU A 128 19.71 -30.26 5.48
CA GLU A 128 19.07 -30.42 4.18
C GLU A 128 19.87 -31.33 3.21
N PRO A 129 21.20 -31.17 3.05
CA PRO A 129 21.98 -32.01 2.12
C PRO A 129 22.02 -33.50 2.50
N TYR A 130 21.74 -33.83 3.76
CA TYR A 130 21.88 -35.18 4.32
C TYR A 130 20.56 -35.94 4.46
N CYS A 131 19.42 -35.26 4.26
CA CYS A 131 18.10 -35.89 4.31
C CYS A 131 17.76 -36.51 2.93
N PRO A 132 17.60 -37.85 2.82
CA PRO A 132 17.26 -38.49 1.55
C PRO A 132 15.86 -38.06 1.10
N SER A 133 15.70 -37.83 -0.21
CA SER A 133 14.36 -37.70 -0.80
C SER A 133 13.61 -39.03 -0.67
N SER A 134 12.28 -38.97 -0.48
CA SER A 134 11.42 -40.11 -0.08
C SER A 134 11.56 -41.42 -0.89
N VAL A 135 12.23 -41.39 -2.04
CA VAL A 135 12.52 -42.55 -2.91
C VAL A 135 13.63 -43.46 -2.34
N ASN A 136 14.62 -42.93 -1.59
CA ASN A 136 15.73 -43.73 -1.06
C ASN A 136 15.39 -44.49 0.23
N ALA A 137 14.38 -44.06 0.99
CA ALA A 137 13.93 -44.79 2.18
C ALA A 137 13.30 -46.14 1.80
N ALA A 138 12.48 -46.18 0.74
CA ALA A 138 11.85 -47.40 0.26
C ALA A 138 12.84 -48.38 -0.41
N ALA A 139 13.83 -47.88 -1.15
CA ALA A 139 14.86 -48.72 -1.78
C ALA A 139 15.80 -49.38 -0.74
N THR A 140 16.07 -48.69 0.36
CA THR A 140 16.93 -49.22 1.45
C THR A 140 16.20 -50.28 2.27
N LEU A 141 14.89 -50.13 2.50
CA LEU A 141 14.05 -51.14 3.16
C LEU A 141 13.78 -52.38 2.30
N SER A 142 13.83 -52.27 0.97
CA SER A 142 13.75 -53.44 0.08
C SER A 142 15.08 -54.20 -0.06
N GLY A 143 16.23 -53.55 0.20
CA GLY A 143 17.55 -54.16 0.11
C GLY A 143 17.94 -55.01 1.32
N THR A 144 17.45 -54.65 2.51
CA THR A 144 17.74 -55.38 3.76
C THR A 144 16.91 -56.65 3.93
N ALA A 145 15.77 -56.77 3.24
CA ALA A 145 14.97 -58.00 3.21
C ALA A 145 15.60 -59.13 2.36
N ALA A 146 16.63 -58.84 1.55
CA ALA A 146 17.27 -59.81 0.65
C ALA A 146 18.54 -60.47 1.22
N GLN A 147 18.97 -60.15 2.45
CA GLN A 147 20.19 -60.70 3.07
C GLN A 147 19.96 -61.80 4.12
N LEU A 148 18.73 -62.32 4.23
CA LEU A 148 18.42 -63.50 5.03
C LEU A 148 17.75 -64.57 4.17
N ASN A 149 18.49 -65.17 3.24
CA ASN A 149 18.24 -66.53 2.74
C ASN A 149 19.42 -67.05 1.90
N GLY A 150 20.03 -68.15 2.36
CA GLY A 150 20.40 -69.30 1.52
C GLY A 150 21.67 -69.25 0.67
N SER A 151 22.77 -69.74 1.26
CA SER A 151 23.59 -70.89 0.82
C SER A 151 23.65 -71.34 -0.65
N GLU A 152 24.90 -71.62 -1.07
CA GLU A 152 25.39 -72.63 -2.04
C GLU A 152 25.63 -72.27 -3.53
N GLU A 153 26.95 -72.15 -3.82
CA GLU A 153 27.76 -72.64 -4.95
C GLU A 153 27.17 -73.09 -6.31
N GLY A 154 27.79 -72.62 -7.41
CA GLY A 154 27.98 -73.41 -8.64
C GLY A 154 27.75 -72.69 -9.99
N PRO A 155 28.46 -73.01 -11.10
CA PRO A 155 29.13 -71.98 -11.91
C PRO A 155 28.75 -71.86 -13.40
N MET A 156 29.22 -70.75 -14.00
CA MET A 156 29.57 -70.53 -15.42
C MET A 156 28.47 -70.63 -16.51
N LYS A 157 28.24 -69.51 -17.21
CA LYS A 157 28.59 -69.37 -18.64
C LYS A 157 28.62 -67.92 -19.11
N THR A 158 29.51 -67.73 -20.08
CA THR A 158 30.11 -66.51 -20.58
C THR A 158 29.33 -65.84 -21.72
N VAL A 159 29.37 -64.51 -21.69
CA VAL A 159 29.54 -63.54 -22.80
C VAL A 159 28.44 -63.40 -23.86
N GLY A 160 27.87 -62.19 -23.91
CA GLY A 160 27.07 -61.73 -25.04
C GLY A 160 26.68 -60.25 -25.00
N ARG A 161 27.64 -59.37 -25.30
CA ARG A 161 27.47 -58.10 -26.05
C ARG A 161 26.89 -56.87 -25.32
N ALA A 162 27.65 -55.79 -25.41
CA ALA A 162 27.37 -54.46 -24.86
C ALA A 162 26.08 -53.80 -25.41
N ALA A 163 25.37 -53.11 -24.54
CA ALA A 163 24.28 -52.17 -24.85
C ALA A 163 24.51 -50.86 -24.05
N PRO A 164 24.05 -49.70 -24.56
CA PRO A 164 24.65 -48.40 -24.28
C PRO A 164 24.19 -47.80 -22.94
N ALA A 165 25.01 -46.89 -22.41
CA ALA A 165 24.74 -46.07 -21.23
C ALA A 165 23.30 -45.52 -21.25
N ALA A 166 22.51 -45.97 -20.27
CA ALA A 166 21.17 -45.47 -20.05
C ALA A 166 21.24 -43.98 -19.70
N ARG A 167 20.50 -43.18 -20.48
CA ARG A 167 20.19 -41.78 -20.22
C ARG A 167 19.60 -41.66 -18.81
N GLY A 168 20.04 -40.67 -18.05
CA GLY A 168 19.45 -40.32 -16.76
C GLY A 168 17.96 -40.02 -16.89
N PRO A 169 17.18 -40.13 -15.79
CA PRO A 169 15.73 -39.97 -15.84
C PRO A 169 15.38 -38.49 -15.97
N GLU A 170 15.37 -37.97 -17.19
CA GLU A 170 14.61 -36.77 -17.55
C GLU A 170 13.12 -37.15 -17.55
N GLY A 171 12.46 -37.00 -16.40
CA GLY A 171 11.01 -37.23 -16.31
C GLY A 171 10.46 -37.68 -14.96
N ALA A 172 11.24 -37.65 -13.87
CA ALA A 172 10.68 -37.88 -12.54
C ALA A 172 9.89 -36.63 -12.09
N ASP A 173 8.59 -36.79 -11.85
CA ASP A 173 7.70 -35.75 -11.35
C ASP A 173 8.26 -35.13 -10.06
N ARG A 174 8.49 -33.81 -10.02
CA ARG A 174 9.01 -33.11 -8.83
C ARG A 174 8.16 -33.37 -7.56
N ARG A 175 6.91 -33.82 -7.76
CA ARG A 175 5.96 -34.19 -6.70
C ARG A 175 6.40 -35.37 -5.82
N SER A 176 7.27 -36.27 -6.30
CA SER A 176 7.66 -37.50 -5.57
C SER A 176 8.89 -37.36 -4.66
N PHE A 177 9.44 -36.15 -4.46
CA PHE A 177 10.73 -35.93 -3.78
C PHE A 177 10.63 -35.11 -2.47
N ARG A 178 9.49 -35.12 -1.78
CA ARG A 178 9.32 -34.31 -0.55
C ARG A 178 10.10 -34.89 0.63
N ARG A 179 10.79 -34.04 1.39
CA ARG A 179 11.39 -34.36 2.70
C ARG A 179 10.59 -33.63 3.79
N PRO A 180 10.11 -34.31 4.85
CA PRO A 180 9.36 -33.65 5.93
C PRO A 180 10.08 -32.42 6.53
N ILE A 181 11.41 -32.43 6.59
CA ILE A 181 12.22 -31.28 7.03
C ILE A 181 11.96 -29.97 6.25
N ASP A 182 11.58 -30.05 4.96
CA ASP A 182 11.25 -28.89 4.13
C ASP A 182 9.95 -28.19 4.59
N GLY A 183 9.02 -28.97 5.17
CA GLY A 183 7.79 -28.46 5.78
C GLY A 183 8.08 -27.70 7.07
N HIS A 184 8.87 -28.29 7.98
CA HIS A 184 9.28 -27.62 9.22
C HIS A 184 10.08 -26.35 8.94
N HIS A 185 10.94 -26.34 7.93
CA HIS A 185 11.64 -25.11 7.56
C HIS A 185 10.70 -24.02 7.04
N THR A 186 9.66 -24.39 6.30
CA THR A 186 8.63 -23.43 5.85
C THR A 186 7.89 -22.83 7.05
N HIS A 187 7.61 -23.63 8.08
CA HIS A 187 7.09 -23.13 9.37
C HIS A 187 8.09 -22.22 10.08
N THR A 188 9.39 -22.55 10.09
CA THR A 188 10.43 -21.68 10.66
C THR A 188 10.38 -20.28 10.05
N LEU A 189 10.32 -20.18 8.72
CA LEU A 189 10.28 -18.90 8.02
C LEU A 189 8.99 -18.14 8.32
N TYR A 190 7.85 -18.84 8.39
CA TYR A 190 6.57 -18.24 8.77
C TYR A 190 6.62 -17.63 10.18
N TYR A 191 7.15 -18.36 11.15
CA TYR A 191 7.29 -17.86 12.52
C TYR A 191 8.33 -16.74 12.64
N LEU A 192 9.42 -16.80 11.87
CA LEU A 192 10.36 -15.67 11.78
C LEU A 192 9.67 -14.41 11.29
N ALA A 193 8.81 -14.52 10.26
CA ALA A 193 8.05 -13.36 9.76
C ALA A 193 7.19 -12.73 10.88
N GLN A 194 6.52 -13.54 11.68
CA GLN A 194 5.69 -13.07 12.80
C GLN A 194 6.52 -12.41 13.91
N VAL A 195 7.62 -13.05 14.34
CA VAL A 195 8.49 -12.53 15.39
C VAL A 195 9.15 -11.21 14.97
N TYR A 196 9.64 -11.11 13.73
CA TYR A 196 10.19 -9.85 13.24
C TYR A 196 9.13 -8.75 13.11
N GLY A 197 7.88 -9.11 12.79
CA GLY A 197 6.73 -8.20 12.83
C GLY A 197 6.49 -7.65 14.24
N ALA A 198 6.49 -8.52 15.26
CA ALA A 198 6.36 -8.14 16.66
C ALA A 198 7.53 -7.26 17.15
N LEU A 199 8.73 -7.51 16.64
CA LEU A 199 9.93 -6.69 16.88
C LEU A 199 9.95 -5.37 16.09
N ARG A 200 8.87 -5.04 15.36
CA ARG A 200 8.77 -3.85 14.50
C ARG A 200 9.84 -3.76 13.41
N ASN A 201 10.41 -4.89 13.01
CA ASN A 201 11.32 -4.97 11.89
C ASN A 201 10.56 -5.47 10.65
N ALA A 202 9.96 -4.51 9.94
CA ALA A 202 9.06 -4.80 8.84
C ALA A 202 9.79 -5.38 7.61
N ASP A 203 11.02 -4.94 7.31
CA ASP A 203 11.82 -5.46 6.17
C ASP A 203 12.12 -6.96 6.34
N ALA A 204 12.61 -7.34 7.52
CA ALA A 204 12.89 -8.74 7.82
C ALA A 204 11.60 -9.58 7.80
N SER A 205 10.51 -9.07 8.40
CA SER A 205 9.21 -9.72 8.39
C SER A 205 8.71 -9.98 6.96
N ALA A 206 8.78 -8.97 6.08
CA ALA A 206 8.38 -9.06 4.68
C ALA A 206 9.25 -10.04 3.88
N SER A 207 10.57 -10.04 4.12
CA SER A 207 11.50 -10.99 3.49
C SER A 207 11.17 -12.44 3.85
N TYR A 208 10.92 -12.71 5.13
CA TYR A 208 10.54 -14.05 5.58
C TYR A 208 9.14 -14.45 5.11
N CYS A 209 8.19 -13.51 5.03
CA CYS A 209 6.87 -13.74 4.44
C CYS A 209 6.99 -14.13 2.97
N TYR A 210 7.77 -13.38 2.17
CA TYR A 210 8.02 -13.70 0.77
C TYR A 210 8.64 -15.10 0.59
N GLN A 211 9.67 -15.43 1.38
CA GLN A 211 10.31 -16.75 1.35
C GLN A 211 9.33 -17.87 1.71
N THR A 212 8.47 -17.65 2.69
CA THR A 212 7.43 -18.59 3.09
C THR A 212 6.46 -18.83 1.94
N LEU A 213 5.93 -17.77 1.33
CA LEU A 213 4.99 -17.86 0.21
C LEU A 213 5.63 -18.54 -1.01
N ALA A 214 6.88 -18.22 -1.33
CA ALA A 214 7.62 -18.82 -2.43
C ALA A 214 7.80 -20.33 -2.22
N ARG A 215 8.16 -20.76 -1.01
CA ARG A 215 8.28 -22.18 -0.67
C ARG A 215 6.94 -22.89 -0.70
N GLN A 216 5.89 -22.30 -0.14
CA GLN A 216 4.54 -22.90 -0.18
C GLN A 216 4.10 -23.22 -1.61
N LEU A 217 4.48 -22.40 -2.59
CA LEU A 217 4.24 -22.66 -4.01
C LEU A 217 5.18 -23.72 -4.61
N GLU A 218 6.47 -23.65 -4.30
CA GLU A 218 7.47 -24.59 -4.84
C GLU A 218 7.20 -26.04 -4.41
N TRP A 219 6.75 -26.21 -3.16
CA TRP A 219 6.61 -27.52 -2.54
C TRP A 219 5.17 -28.05 -2.55
N GLU A 220 4.21 -27.33 -3.17
CA GLU A 220 2.77 -27.66 -3.22
C GLU A 220 2.29 -28.28 -1.89
N LEU A 221 2.65 -27.69 -0.73
CA LEU A 221 2.05 -28.09 0.55
C LEU A 221 0.54 -27.96 0.42
N THR A 222 -0.26 -28.70 1.19
CA THR A 222 -1.73 -28.57 1.22
C THR A 222 -2.12 -27.09 1.32
N LEU A 223 -2.33 -26.47 0.15
CA LEU A 223 -2.27 -25.03 0.01
C LEU A 223 -3.67 -24.54 0.28
N ASP A 224 -3.87 -23.94 1.44
CA ASP A 224 -5.04 -23.11 1.60
C ASP A 224 -4.89 -21.87 0.71
N VAL A 225 -5.48 -21.91 -0.49
CA VAL A 225 -5.38 -20.85 -1.49
C VAL A 225 -5.84 -19.52 -0.90
N CYS A 226 -6.96 -19.52 -0.17
CA CYS A 226 -7.50 -18.30 0.44
C CYS A 226 -6.55 -17.73 1.51
N GLY A 227 -6.00 -18.57 2.39
CA GLY A 227 -5.00 -18.17 3.39
C GLY A 227 -3.70 -17.68 2.76
N TRP A 228 -3.22 -18.35 1.70
CA TRP A 228 -2.05 -17.92 0.94
C TRP A 228 -2.27 -16.54 0.30
N VAL A 229 -3.42 -16.35 -0.36
CA VAL A 229 -3.80 -15.05 -0.96
C VAL A 229 -3.91 -13.97 0.11
N GLY A 230 -4.47 -14.28 1.28
CA GLY A 230 -4.51 -13.37 2.42
C GLY A 230 -3.12 -12.86 2.82
N ASN A 231 -2.19 -13.79 3.07
CA ASN A 231 -0.80 -13.46 3.43
C ASN A 231 -0.08 -12.69 2.31
N CYS A 232 -0.30 -13.07 1.06
CA CYS A 232 0.27 -12.39 -0.10
C CYS A 232 -0.27 -10.96 -0.26
N MET A 233 -1.56 -10.72 0.00
CA MET A 233 -2.14 -9.38 0.00
C MET A 233 -1.58 -8.48 1.11
N SER A 234 -1.27 -9.03 2.29
CA SER A 234 -0.58 -8.29 3.35
C SER A 234 0.84 -7.91 2.94
N LEU A 235 1.54 -8.78 2.21
CA LEU A 235 2.84 -8.45 1.64
C LEU A 235 2.73 -7.35 0.55
N VAL A 236 1.69 -7.39 -0.27
CA VAL A 236 1.39 -6.34 -1.26
C VAL A 236 1.17 -4.99 -0.57
N ASP A 237 0.46 -4.95 0.56
CA ASP A 237 0.28 -3.71 1.34
C ASP A 237 1.62 -3.11 1.78
N TYR A 238 2.53 -3.94 2.26
CA TYR A 238 3.86 -3.50 2.65
C TYR A 238 4.69 -3.00 1.45
N LEU A 239 4.67 -3.74 0.34
CA LEU A 239 5.39 -3.39 -0.88
C LEU A 239 4.90 -2.07 -1.50
N LEU A 240 3.59 -1.83 -1.48
CA LEU A 240 3.00 -0.58 -1.99
C LEU A 240 3.19 0.59 -1.02
N GLY A 241 2.99 0.37 0.28
CA GLY A 241 2.97 1.44 1.28
C GLY A 241 4.36 1.90 1.71
N GLU A 242 5.21 0.98 2.18
CA GLU A 242 6.50 1.31 2.80
C GLU A 242 7.63 1.33 1.77
N GLN A 243 7.63 0.40 0.82
CA GLN A 243 8.73 0.25 -0.15
C GLN A 243 8.49 1.02 -1.45
N GLY A 244 7.23 1.25 -1.82
CA GLY A 244 6.85 1.83 -3.12
C GLY A 244 7.13 0.94 -4.33
N ASP A 245 7.47 -0.35 -4.13
CA ASP A 245 7.85 -1.30 -5.19
C ASP A 245 6.63 -1.90 -5.88
N LYS A 246 6.19 -1.20 -6.92
CA LYS A 246 5.02 -1.56 -7.74
C LYS A 246 5.26 -2.79 -8.60
N GLU A 247 6.50 -3.05 -9.01
CA GLU A 247 6.82 -4.23 -9.83
C GLU A 247 6.70 -5.50 -8.97
N ALA A 248 7.28 -5.49 -7.75
CA ALA A 248 7.16 -6.61 -6.81
C ALA A 248 5.71 -6.85 -6.36
N ALA A 249 4.96 -5.77 -6.09
CA ALA A 249 3.54 -5.86 -5.76
C ALA A 249 2.73 -6.52 -6.90
N ALA A 250 2.99 -6.13 -8.15
CA ALA A 250 2.33 -6.74 -9.31
C ALA A 250 2.64 -8.24 -9.43
N TRP A 251 3.89 -8.67 -9.22
CA TRP A 251 4.23 -10.10 -9.25
C TRP A 251 3.45 -10.90 -8.21
N CYS A 252 3.29 -10.36 -7.01
CA CYS A 252 2.50 -10.98 -5.94
C CYS A 252 1.01 -11.11 -6.34
N LEU A 253 0.44 -10.07 -6.96
CA LEU A 253 -0.96 -10.08 -7.40
C LEU A 253 -1.20 -11.02 -8.59
N GLU A 254 -0.27 -11.09 -9.54
CA GLU A 254 -0.31 -12.05 -10.64
C GLU A 254 -0.30 -13.50 -10.13
N ALA A 255 0.50 -13.78 -9.10
CA ALA A 255 0.52 -15.08 -8.44
C ALA A 255 -0.83 -15.39 -7.76
N CYS A 256 -1.45 -14.42 -7.08
CA CYS A 256 -2.79 -14.57 -6.50
C CYS A 256 -3.84 -14.90 -7.58
N ASP A 257 -3.86 -14.16 -8.69
CA ASP A 257 -4.81 -14.36 -9.79
C ASP A 257 -4.67 -15.75 -10.42
N VAL A 258 -3.45 -16.28 -10.52
CA VAL A 258 -3.25 -17.63 -11.07
C VAL A 258 -3.74 -18.70 -10.12
N LEU A 259 -3.47 -18.59 -8.82
CA LEU A 259 -3.95 -19.56 -7.85
C LEU A 259 -5.48 -19.59 -7.78
N LEU A 260 -6.12 -18.42 -7.74
CA LEU A 260 -7.58 -18.31 -7.71
C LEU A 260 -8.25 -18.83 -8.99
N ARG A 261 -7.62 -18.64 -10.16
CA ARG A 261 -8.08 -19.22 -11.43
C ARG A 261 -7.95 -20.74 -11.45
N ARG A 262 -6.81 -21.28 -11.01
CA ARG A 262 -6.61 -22.75 -10.95
C ARG A 262 -7.62 -23.43 -10.02
N GLU A 263 -7.93 -22.80 -8.89
CA GLU A 263 -8.97 -23.28 -7.97
C GLU A 263 -10.36 -23.26 -8.64
N GLU A 264 -10.65 -22.24 -9.45
CA GLU A 264 -11.89 -22.17 -10.25
C GLU A 264 -12.00 -23.31 -11.26
N GLU A 265 -10.92 -23.53 -12.00
CA GLU A 265 -10.85 -24.58 -13.02
C GLU A 265 -10.97 -25.97 -12.38
N ALA A 266 -10.34 -26.18 -11.21
CA ALA A 266 -10.49 -27.41 -10.43
C ALA A 266 -11.95 -27.62 -9.96
N LYS A 267 -12.60 -26.55 -9.50
CA LYS A 267 -14.03 -26.60 -9.16
C LYS A 267 -14.89 -26.93 -10.39
N ALA A 268 -14.61 -26.32 -11.54
CA ALA A 268 -15.33 -26.60 -12.79
C ALA A 268 -15.19 -28.06 -13.24
N ARG A 269 -14.09 -28.73 -12.88
CA ARG A 269 -13.88 -30.17 -13.10
C ARG A 269 -14.55 -31.08 -12.05
N GLY A 270 -15.21 -30.51 -11.03
CA GLY A 270 -15.83 -31.27 -9.94
C GLY A 270 -14.86 -31.68 -8.84
N GLU A 271 -13.63 -31.15 -8.82
CA GLU A 271 -12.58 -31.42 -7.82
C GLU A 271 -12.64 -30.41 -6.64
N GLY A 272 -13.66 -29.56 -6.60
CA GLY A 272 -13.73 -28.39 -5.72
C GLY A 272 -14.26 -28.69 -4.31
N PRO A 273 -13.83 -27.91 -3.30
CA PRO A 273 -14.38 -27.98 -1.95
C PRO A 273 -15.85 -27.52 -1.92
N GLY A 274 -16.61 -27.98 -0.90
CA GLY A 274 -18.04 -27.66 -0.74
C GLY A 274 -18.35 -26.17 -0.55
N THR A 275 -19.64 -25.83 -0.54
CA THR A 275 -20.19 -24.46 -0.57
C THR A 275 -19.64 -23.51 0.51
N ALA A 276 -19.22 -24.02 1.67
CA ALA A 276 -18.68 -23.21 2.78
C ALA A 276 -17.39 -22.44 2.42
N ARG A 277 -16.65 -22.84 1.37
CA ARG A 277 -15.43 -22.14 0.93
C ARG A 277 -15.68 -21.09 -0.15
N GLU A 278 -16.90 -20.96 -0.64
CA GLU A 278 -17.24 -20.04 -1.73
C GLU A 278 -17.18 -18.57 -1.31
N GLU A 279 -17.67 -18.25 -0.12
CA GLU A 279 -17.61 -16.88 0.43
C GLU A 279 -16.17 -16.44 0.68
N ALA A 280 -15.35 -17.31 1.27
CA ALA A 280 -13.92 -17.04 1.49
C ALA A 280 -13.19 -16.80 0.16
N ARG A 281 -13.49 -17.60 -0.88
CA ARG A 281 -12.94 -17.41 -2.21
C ARG A 281 -13.41 -16.09 -2.85
N ALA A 282 -14.71 -15.79 -2.76
CA ALA A 282 -15.26 -14.54 -3.31
C ALA A 282 -14.61 -13.32 -2.64
N LEU A 283 -14.41 -13.37 -1.32
CA LEU A 283 -13.68 -12.35 -0.57
C LEU A 283 -12.22 -12.23 -1.04
N SER A 284 -11.51 -13.35 -1.25
CA SER A 284 -10.14 -13.33 -1.79
C SER A 284 -10.08 -12.72 -3.19
N VAL A 285 -10.99 -13.10 -4.10
CA VAL A 285 -11.06 -12.53 -5.46
C VAL A 285 -11.33 -11.02 -5.41
N ALA A 286 -12.32 -10.59 -4.63
CA ALA A 286 -12.64 -9.18 -4.45
C ALA A 286 -11.47 -8.41 -3.83
N GLY A 287 -10.79 -9.02 -2.84
CA GLY A 287 -9.59 -8.47 -2.20
C GLY A 287 -8.45 -8.25 -3.18
N VAL A 288 -8.17 -9.22 -4.05
CA VAL A 288 -7.14 -9.12 -5.10
C VAL A 288 -7.49 -8.02 -6.10
N HIS A 289 -8.76 -7.93 -6.53
CA HIS A 289 -9.21 -6.81 -7.35
C HIS A 289 -9.01 -5.46 -6.66
N ARG A 290 -9.33 -5.34 -5.36
CA ARG A 290 -9.05 -4.12 -4.60
C ARG A 290 -7.56 -3.76 -4.61
N LYS A 291 -6.66 -4.73 -4.42
CA LYS A 291 -5.21 -4.46 -4.44
C LYS A 291 -4.70 -4.04 -5.82
N TRP A 292 -5.18 -4.68 -6.89
CA TRP A 292 -4.89 -4.24 -8.26
C TRP A 292 -5.36 -2.80 -8.51
N ALA A 293 -6.56 -2.44 -8.06
CA ALA A 293 -7.07 -1.08 -8.17
C ALA A 293 -6.16 -0.06 -7.47
N VAL A 294 -5.72 -0.36 -6.24
CA VAL A 294 -4.79 0.49 -5.48
C VAL A 294 -3.43 0.59 -6.18
N LEU A 295 -2.90 -0.51 -6.72
CA LEU A 295 -1.65 -0.49 -7.49
C LEU A 295 -1.76 0.42 -8.73
N TYR A 296 -2.82 0.28 -9.53
CA TYR A 296 -2.97 1.14 -10.71
C TYR A 296 -3.25 2.61 -10.34
N ALA A 297 -3.98 2.86 -9.26
CA ALA A 297 -4.18 4.20 -8.74
C ALA A 297 -2.86 4.82 -8.26
N SER A 298 -2.00 4.09 -7.54
CA SER A 298 -0.72 4.60 -7.08
C SER A 298 0.29 4.86 -8.21
N ILE A 299 0.27 4.04 -9.28
CA ILE A 299 1.03 4.34 -10.51
C ILE A 299 0.61 5.69 -11.10
N LEU A 300 -0.70 5.93 -11.15
CA LEU A 300 -1.26 7.14 -11.74
C LEU A 300 -1.02 8.37 -10.85
N GLU A 301 -1.13 8.22 -9.53
CA GLU A 301 -0.84 9.25 -8.53
C GLU A 301 0.62 9.70 -8.61
N GLU A 302 1.57 8.78 -8.65
CA GLU A 302 2.99 9.13 -8.81
C GLU A 302 3.31 9.76 -10.16
N ALA A 303 2.69 9.26 -11.24
CA ALA A 303 2.85 9.87 -12.56
C ALA A 303 2.32 11.32 -12.57
N ALA A 304 1.18 11.57 -11.91
CA ALA A 304 0.60 12.90 -11.77
C ALA A 304 1.50 13.82 -10.94
N ALA A 305 2.04 13.35 -9.81
CA ALA A 305 2.98 14.09 -8.98
C ALA A 305 4.26 14.45 -9.75
N LEU A 306 4.81 13.52 -10.54
CA LEU A 306 5.95 13.79 -11.44
C LEU A 306 5.61 14.84 -12.51
N ALA A 307 4.39 14.82 -13.06
CA ALA A 307 3.95 15.78 -14.05
C ALA A 307 3.75 17.19 -13.47
N LEU A 308 3.34 17.29 -12.19
CA LEU A 308 3.22 18.54 -11.44
C LEU A 308 4.56 19.06 -10.88
N GLY A 309 5.61 18.23 -10.91
CA GLY A 309 6.91 18.56 -10.31
C GLY A 309 6.93 18.45 -8.78
N GLU A 310 5.97 17.74 -8.20
CA GLU A 310 5.85 17.49 -6.76
C GLU A 310 6.76 16.35 -6.27
N LEU A 311 7.22 15.49 -7.19
CA LEU A 311 8.09 14.35 -6.93
C LEU A 311 9.33 14.36 -7.84
N ASP A 312 10.50 13.95 -7.34
CA ASP A 312 11.69 13.75 -8.17
C ASP A 312 11.63 12.39 -8.89
N ARG A 313 12.02 12.37 -10.17
CA ARG A 313 12.11 11.15 -11.00
C ARG A 313 12.99 10.07 -10.37
N ASN A 314 14.03 10.44 -9.64
CA ASN A 314 14.94 9.49 -9.00
C ASN A 314 14.33 8.82 -7.75
N GLU A 315 13.32 9.44 -7.14
CA GLU A 315 12.61 8.88 -6.00
C GLU A 315 11.54 7.87 -6.42
N ALA A 316 11.02 7.99 -7.65
CA ALA A 316 9.94 7.16 -8.18
C ALA A 316 10.32 5.71 -8.54
N ARG A 317 11.59 5.30 -8.43
CA ARG A 317 12.02 3.92 -8.76
C ARG A 317 13.01 3.37 -7.73
N ARG A 318 12.47 2.74 -6.69
CA ARG A 318 13.28 2.01 -5.70
C ARG A 318 12.80 0.56 -5.62
N PRO A 319 13.56 -0.42 -6.14
CA PRO A 319 13.23 -1.82 -5.91
C PRO A 319 13.40 -2.13 -4.42
N ALA A 320 12.56 -2.99 -3.88
CA ALA A 320 12.67 -3.46 -2.51
C ALA A 320 14.01 -4.20 -2.33
N ALA A 321 14.93 -3.61 -1.57
CA ALA A 321 16.29 -4.12 -1.43
C ALA A 321 16.33 -5.58 -0.95
N PHE A 322 15.39 -5.95 -0.07
CA PHE A 322 15.26 -7.30 0.47
C PHE A 322 14.79 -8.35 -0.55
N LEU A 323 14.23 -7.94 -1.70
CA LEU A 323 13.81 -8.83 -2.79
C LEU A 323 14.86 -8.96 -3.89
N VAL A 324 15.96 -8.18 -3.83
CA VAL A 324 17.03 -8.27 -4.81
C VAL A 324 17.65 -9.67 -4.79
N GLY A 325 17.60 -10.35 -5.94
CA GLY A 325 18.14 -11.72 -6.09
C GLY A 325 17.15 -12.84 -5.77
N PHE A 326 15.94 -12.54 -5.31
CA PHE A 326 14.90 -13.55 -5.15
C PHE A 326 14.17 -13.82 -6.49
N PRO A 327 13.90 -15.10 -6.84
CA PRO A 327 13.09 -15.42 -8.01
C PRO A 327 11.67 -14.91 -7.81
N ARG A 328 11.04 -14.43 -8.89
CA ARG A 328 9.63 -13.99 -8.87
C ARG A 328 8.73 -15.13 -8.40
N LEU A 329 7.70 -14.81 -7.60
CA LEU A 329 6.61 -15.75 -7.34
C LEU A 329 6.01 -16.16 -8.71
N PHE A 330 6.10 -17.44 -9.06
CA PHE A 330 5.82 -18.00 -10.40
C PHE A 330 6.59 -17.37 -11.58
N PRO A 331 7.86 -17.77 -11.81
CA PRO A 331 8.60 -17.37 -13.02
C PRO A 331 7.98 -17.91 -14.33
N SER A 332 7.20 -19.00 -14.25
CA SER A 332 6.70 -19.79 -15.38
C SER A 332 5.45 -19.23 -16.07
N LEU A 333 4.83 -18.18 -15.55
CA LEU A 333 3.64 -17.56 -16.18
C LEU A 333 3.98 -16.57 -17.31
N SER A 334 5.27 -16.34 -17.54
CA SER A 334 5.77 -15.55 -18.68
C SER A 334 5.98 -16.38 -19.95
N SER A 335 5.67 -17.69 -19.94
CA SER A 335 5.79 -18.56 -21.11
C SER A 335 4.51 -19.37 -21.32
N PRO A 336 3.86 -19.28 -22.49
CA PRO A 336 2.84 -20.23 -22.88
C PRO A 336 3.53 -21.53 -23.28
N SER A 337 3.82 -22.40 -22.33
CA SER A 337 4.15 -23.79 -22.64
C SER A 337 2.85 -24.54 -22.93
N SER A 338 2.39 -24.47 -24.19
CA SER A 338 1.61 -25.54 -24.79
C SER A 338 2.46 -26.16 -25.90
N PRO A 339 2.92 -27.41 -25.76
CA PRO A 339 3.47 -28.15 -26.89
C PRO A 339 2.32 -28.79 -27.67
N LEU A 340 2.40 -28.69 -28.99
CA LEU A 340 1.64 -29.42 -30.03
C LEU A 340 0.38 -28.75 -30.60
N ALA A 341 0.58 -28.00 -31.68
CA ALA A 341 -0.05 -28.30 -32.98
C ALA A 341 0.72 -27.58 -34.13
N PRO A 342 1.28 -28.29 -35.11
CA PRO A 342 1.79 -27.69 -36.34
C PRO A 342 0.72 -27.81 -37.42
N ASP A 343 -0.04 -26.74 -37.67
CA ASP A 343 -0.56 -26.32 -38.99
C ASP A 343 -1.74 -25.37 -38.86
N ALA A 344 -1.50 -24.08 -39.08
CA ALA A 344 -2.45 -23.16 -39.72
C ALA A 344 -1.72 -21.86 -40.14
N SER A 345 -1.97 -21.44 -41.38
CA SER A 345 -1.34 -20.32 -42.09
C SER A 345 -1.47 -18.93 -41.43
N PRO A 346 -0.66 -17.94 -41.86
CA PRO A 346 -0.55 -16.64 -41.19
C PRO A 346 -1.56 -15.64 -41.75
N ALA A 347 -2.57 -15.26 -40.98
CA ALA A 347 -3.33 -14.04 -41.22
C ALA A 347 -4.04 -13.57 -39.94
N GLY A 348 -3.63 -12.41 -39.42
CA GLY A 348 -4.49 -11.55 -38.62
C GLY A 348 -4.76 -11.97 -37.18
N ALA A 349 -3.73 -11.97 -36.33
CA ALA A 349 -3.90 -11.69 -34.91
C ALA A 349 -2.57 -11.21 -34.34
N THR A 350 -2.47 -9.93 -34.03
CA THR A 350 -1.39 -9.38 -33.21
C THR A 350 -1.46 -10.10 -31.86
N CYS A 351 -0.54 -11.05 -31.66
CA CYS A 351 -0.35 -11.71 -30.38
C CYS A 351 0.03 -10.63 -29.36
N ALA A 352 -0.92 -10.23 -28.51
CA ALA A 352 -0.70 -9.26 -27.46
C ALA A 352 0.36 -9.82 -26.51
N GLN A 353 1.53 -9.18 -26.49
CA GLN A 353 2.56 -9.44 -25.50
C GLN A 353 1.99 -9.25 -24.09
N PRO A 354 2.50 -9.96 -23.06
CA PRO A 354 2.11 -9.67 -21.68
C PRO A 354 2.40 -8.20 -21.40
N SER A 355 1.33 -7.46 -21.11
CA SER A 355 1.37 -6.03 -20.85
C SER A 355 2.26 -5.77 -19.65
N ARG A 356 3.51 -5.38 -19.90
CA ARG A 356 4.44 -4.92 -18.87
C ARG A 356 3.78 -3.78 -18.11
N LEU A 357 3.71 -3.88 -16.78
CA LEU A 357 3.17 -2.83 -15.91
C LEU A 357 3.82 -1.48 -16.28
N PRO A 358 3.04 -0.44 -16.59
CA PRO A 358 3.62 0.86 -16.95
C PRO A 358 4.22 1.50 -15.69
N LEU A 359 5.47 1.95 -15.79
CA LEU A 359 6.16 2.61 -14.69
C LEU A 359 5.80 4.11 -14.65
N PRO A 360 5.65 4.73 -13.46
CA PRO A 360 5.24 6.13 -13.34
C PRO A 360 6.05 7.12 -14.19
N PRO A 361 7.40 7.06 -14.25
CA PRO A 361 8.20 7.98 -15.07
C PRO A 361 7.96 7.89 -16.58
N SER A 362 7.35 6.80 -17.06
CA SER A 362 7.05 6.60 -18.48
C SER A 362 5.71 7.22 -18.90
N ILE A 363 4.89 7.67 -17.94
CA ILE A 363 3.57 8.22 -18.17
C ILE A 363 3.68 9.75 -18.17
N THR A 364 3.70 10.36 -19.35
CA THR A 364 3.86 11.82 -19.51
C THR A 364 2.71 12.47 -20.29
N SER A 365 1.72 11.69 -20.70
CA SER A 365 0.62 12.14 -21.54
C SER A 365 -0.69 11.45 -21.21
N PHE A 366 -1.81 12.08 -21.58
CA PHE A 366 -3.15 11.52 -21.40
C PHE A 366 -3.30 10.15 -22.07
N ALA A 367 -2.70 9.97 -23.26
CA ALA A 367 -2.76 8.73 -24.00
C ALA A 367 -2.13 7.55 -23.26
N GLN A 368 -1.09 7.81 -22.44
CA GLN A 368 -0.42 6.80 -21.61
C GLN A 368 -1.10 6.62 -20.25
N ALA A 369 -1.61 7.71 -19.65
CA ALA A 369 -2.30 7.67 -18.35
C ALA A 369 -3.66 6.96 -18.44
N ARG A 370 -4.38 7.14 -19.55
CA ARG A 370 -5.74 6.59 -19.73
C ARG A 370 -5.80 5.05 -19.65
N PRO A 371 -4.92 4.27 -20.29
CA PRO A 371 -4.89 2.81 -20.10
C PRO A 371 -4.71 2.38 -18.64
N VAL A 372 -3.86 3.07 -17.87
CA VAL A 372 -3.64 2.79 -16.43
C VAL A 372 -4.93 3.04 -15.65
N PHE A 373 -5.54 4.20 -15.89
CA PHE A 373 -6.84 4.55 -15.31
C PHE A 373 -7.92 3.50 -15.65
N LEU A 374 -7.98 3.03 -16.90
CA LEU A 374 -8.97 2.02 -17.30
C LEU A 374 -8.75 0.68 -16.59
N GLN A 375 -7.50 0.27 -16.35
CA GLN A 375 -7.22 -0.91 -15.52
C GLN A 375 -7.67 -0.69 -14.08
N ALA A 376 -7.36 0.47 -13.47
CA ALA A 376 -7.88 0.81 -12.14
C ALA A 376 -9.40 0.70 -12.09
N GLN A 377 -10.12 1.31 -13.06
CA GLN A 377 -11.58 1.26 -13.15
C GLN A 377 -12.12 -0.17 -13.29
N LYS A 378 -11.49 -1.02 -14.12
CA LYS A 378 -11.88 -2.42 -14.28
C LYS A 378 -11.83 -3.16 -12.95
N HIS A 379 -10.72 -3.02 -12.22
CA HIS A 379 -10.53 -3.69 -10.93
C HIS A 379 -11.42 -3.08 -9.83
N LEU A 380 -11.64 -1.76 -9.82
CA LEU A 380 -12.58 -1.09 -8.91
C LEU A 380 -14.01 -1.59 -9.14
N ALA A 381 -14.46 -1.71 -10.39
CA ALA A 381 -15.79 -2.23 -10.70
C ALA A 381 -15.98 -3.68 -10.23
N ALA A 382 -14.96 -4.52 -10.42
CA ALA A 382 -14.98 -5.90 -9.94
C ALA A 382 -15.04 -5.95 -8.39
N ALA A 383 -14.21 -5.16 -7.70
CA ALA A 383 -14.23 -5.09 -6.24
C ALA A 383 -15.55 -4.55 -5.68
N LEU A 384 -16.10 -3.48 -6.27
CA LEU A 384 -17.38 -2.87 -5.87
C LEU A 384 -18.60 -3.78 -6.09
N SER A 385 -18.49 -4.79 -6.97
CA SER A 385 -19.54 -5.79 -7.15
C SER A 385 -19.70 -6.72 -5.93
N TYR A 386 -18.64 -6.86 -5.12
CA TYR A 386 -18.65 -7.63 -3.88
C TYR A 386 -18.75 -6.71 -2.66
N PHE A 387 -17.89 -5.69 -2.57
CA PHE A 387 -17.89 -4.70 -1.50
C PHE A 387 -18.96 -3.62 -1.75
N VAL A 388 -20.22 -4.04 -1.71
CA VAL A 388 -21.37 -3.14 -1.78
C VAL A 388 -21.53 -2.38 -0.45
N LEU A 389 -22.25 -1.26 -0.46
CA LEU A 389 -22.37 -0.40 0.73
C LEU A 389 -22.98 -1.14 1.92
N ASP A 390 -24.02 -1.95 1.67
CA ASP A 390 -24.64 -2.78 2.70
C ASP A 390 -23.73 -3.98 3.05
N GLY A 391 -23.35 -4.10 4.33
CA GLY A 391 -22.42 -5.12 4.81
C GLY A 391 -20.92 -4.78 4.69
N HIS A 392 -20.51 -3.91 3.76
CA HIS A 392 -19.09 -3.54 3.55
C HIS A 392 -18.86 -2.02 3.50
N VAL A 393 -19.51 -1.26 4.39
CA VAL A 393 -19.49 0.22 4.40
C VAL A 393 -18.08 0.81 4.28
N THR A 394 -17.13 0.32 5.07
CA THR A 394 -15.77 0.86 5.11
C THR A 394 -15.04 0.62 3.79
N GLU A 395 -15.00 -0.61 3.31
CA GLU A 395 -14.36 -0.99 2.06
C GLU A 395 -15.01 -0.31 0.85
N HIS A 396 -16.34 -0.21 0.84
CA HIS A 396 -17.09 0.45 -0.23
C HIS A 396 -16.70 1.93 -0.35
N VAL A 397 -16.68 2.66 0.77
CA VAL A 397 -16.28 4.07 0.81
C VAL A 397 -14.83 4.23 0.35
N HIS A 398 -13.92 3.35 0.80
CA HIS A 398 -12.53 3.39 0.34
C HIS A 398 -12.40 3.18 -1.17
N LEU A 399 -13.12 2.23 -1.76
CA LEU A 399 -13.10 1.98 -3.20
C LEU A 399 -13.63 3.18 -4.02
N LEU A 400 -14.71 3.83 -3.57
CA LEU A 400 -15.22 5.04 -4.23
C LEU A 400 -14.24 6.21 -4.14
N ARG A 401 -13.52 6.33 -3.02
CA ARG A 401 -12.47 7.34 -2.86
C ARG A 401 -11.25 7.05 -3.74
N GLU A 402 -10.82 5.80 -3.85
CA GLU A 402 -9.77 5.40 -4.80
C GLU A 402 -10.21 5.70 -6.25
N GLN A 403 -11.48 5.46 -6.58
CA GLN A 403 -12.04 5.84 -7.87
C GLN A 403 -12.00 7.36 -8.09
N SER A 404 -12.33 8.15 -7.07
CA SER A 404 -12.26 9.62 -7.10
C SER A 404 -10.82 10.12 -7.32
N LYS A 405 -9.84 9.58 -6.58
CA LYS A 405 -8.41 9.91 -6.75
C LYS A 405 -7.92 9.57 -8.15
N ALA A 406 -8.25 8.40 -8.68
CA ALA A 406 -7.87 8.02 -10.04
C ALA A 406 -8.36 9.02 -11.11
N TYR A 407 -9.54 9.62 -10.92
CA TYR A 407 -10.02 10.72 -11.79
C TYR A 407 -9.24 12.02 -11.58
N ARG A 408 -8.88 12.36 -10.34
CA ARG A 408 -8.04 13.53 -10.00
C ARG A 408 -6.70 13.44 -10.71
N ASP A 409 -6.06 12.28 -10.63
CA ASP A 409 -4.70 12.09 -11.13
C ASP A 409 -4.68 11.99 -12.66
N LEU A 410 -5.71 11.37 -13.28
CA LEU A 410 -5.88 11.41 -14.73
C LEU A 410 -6.07 12.85 -15.26
N ALA A 411 -6.77 13.69 -14.51
CA ALA A 411 -7.09 15.06 -14.92
C ALA A 411 -5.85 15.97 -15.07
N VAL A 412 -4.72 15.62 -14.44
CA VAL A 412 -3.43 16.33 -14.60
C VAL A 412 -2.94 16.27 -16.05
N PHE A 413 -3.20 15.16 -16.75
CA PHE A 413 -2.77 14.96 -18.12
C PHE A 413 -3.78 15.48 -19.16
N GLU A 414 -4.97 15.92 -18.73
CA GLU A 414 -6.04 16.32 -19.63
C GLU A 414 -5.94 17.80 -20.01
N SER A 415 -5.84 18.08 -21.31
CA SER A 415 -5.82 19.43 -21.86
C SER A 415 -7.22 19.97 -22.19
N ASP A 416 -8.18 19.09 -22.49
CA ASP A 416 -9.57 19.50 -22.71
C ASP A 416 -10.27 19.76 -21.38
N ASP A 417 -10.38 21.02 -21.03
CA ASP A 417 -11.07 21.49 -19.84
C ASP A 417 -12.52 20.97 -19.68
N LYS A 418 -13.25 20.73 -20.78
CA LYS A 418 -14.63 20.20 -20.68
C LYS A 418 -14.61 18.77 -20.15
N ARG A 419 -13.71 17.94 -20.67
CA ARG A 419 -13.49 16.58 -20.19
C ARG A 419 -12.92 16.57 -18.78
N ARG A 420 -11.97 17.46 -18.49
CA ARG A 420 -11.46 17.67 -17.13
C ARG A 420 -12.58 18.01 -16.15
N GLN A 421 -13.46 18.95 -16.50
CA GLN A 421 -14.65 19.29 -15.69
C GLN A 421 -15.58 18.07 -15.52
N ALA A 422 -15.80 17.27 -16.56
CA ALA A 422 -16.60 16.06 -16.47
C ALA A 422 -15.98 15.01 -15.53
N MET A 423 -14.65 14.89 -15.47
CA MET A 423 -13.95 14.03 -14.50
C MET A 423 -14.22 14.49 -13.06
N PHE A 424 -14.11 15.78 -12.76
CA PHE A 424 -14.41 16.31 -11.42
C PHE A 424 -15.89 16.17 -11.04
N LEU A 425 -16.81 16.37 -11.99
CA LEU A 425 -18.23 16.11 -11.75
C LEU A 425 -18.51 14.63 -11.47
N ARG A 426 -17.79 13.72 -12.14
CA ARG A 426 -17.88 12.28 -11.84
C ARG A 426 -17.40 11.99 -10.42
N ARG A 427 -16.30 12.60 -9.97
CA ARG A 427 -15.83 12.50 -8.58
C ARG A 427 -16.90 12.94 -7.58
N ALA A 428 -17.49 14.12 -7.79
CA ALA A 428 -18.56 14.63 -6.95
C ALA A 428 -19.76 13.66 -6.90
N GLY A 429 -20.15 13.10 -8.05
CA GLY A 429 -21.24 12.13 -8.14
C GLY A 429 -20.98 10.79 -7.43
N LEU A 430 -19.72 10.40 -7.24
CA LEU A 430 -19.35 9.21 -6.46
C LEU A 430 -19.41 9.46 -4.95
N LEU A 431 -18.98 10.65 -4.51
CA LEU A 431 -18.78 10.97 -3.11
C LEU A 431 -20.01 11.59 -2.42
N GLN A 432 -20.80 12.37 -3.15
CA GLN A 432 -21.95 13.08 -2.57
C GLN A 432 -23.01 12.15 -1.96
N PRO A 433 -23.41 11.02 -2.58
CA PRO A 433 -24.40 10.12 -1.98
C PRO A 433 -23.99 9.60 -0.59
N LEU A 434 -22.68 9.45 -0.35
CA LEU A 434 -22.16 8.97 0.94
C LEU A 434 -22.44 9.92 2.10
N LEU A 435 -22.66 11.21 1.84
CA LEU A 435 -23.02 12.17 2.90
C LEU A 435 -24.45 11.96 3.41
N ASP A 436 -25.34 11.45 2.55
CA ASP A 436 -26.74 11.22 2.87
C ASP A 436 -26.95 9.78 3.40
N ASP A 437 -26.23 8.80 2.84
CA ASP A 437 -26.43 7.38 3.13
C ASP A 437 -25.72 6.89 4.41
N LEU A 438 -24.65 7.56 4.85
CA LEU A 438 -23.86 7.12 6.01
C LEU A 438 -24.35 7.75 7.32
N ASN A 439 -24.46 6.93 8.36
CA ASN A 439 -24.78 7.41 9.70
C ASN A 439 -23.61 8.24 10.30
N PRO A 440 -23.81 9.54 10.62
CA PRO A 440 -22.78 10.41 11.20
C PRO A 440 -22.19 9.97 12.52
N ARG A 441 -22.88 9.11 13.28
CA ARG A 441 -22.39 8.58 14.56
C ARG A 441 -21.44 7.40 14.37
N ALA A 442 -21.79 6.49 13.47
CA ALA A 442 -21.01 5.26 13.25
C ALA A 442 -19.79 5.51 12.35
N TYR A 443 -19.91 6.41 11.37
CA TYR A 443 -18.90 6.61 10.33
C TYR A 443 -18.36 8.04 10.28
N ALA A 444 -18.31 8.73 11.42
CA ALA A 444 -17.84 10.12 11.52
C ALA A 444 -16.46 10.32 10.86
N GLY A 445 -15.53 9.38 11.06
CA GLY A 445 -14.20 9.40 10.45
C GLY A 445 -14.26 9.39 8.92
N LEU A 446 -15.03 8.46 8.33
CA LEU A 446 -15.20 8.37 6.87
C LEU A 446 -15.89 9.61 6.31
N LEU A 447 -16.94 10.08 6.97
CA LEU A 447 -17.68 11.28 6.57
C LEU A 447 -16.82 12.53 6.62
N LYS A 448 -15.93 12.68 7.62
CA LYS A 448 -14.94 13.77 7.64
C LYS A 448 -14.09 13.73 6.38
N VAL A 449 -13.50 12.58 6.05
CA VAL A 449 -12.62 12.50 4.89
C VAL A 449 -13.39 12.75 3.57
N VAL A 450 -14.57 12.16 3.40
CA VAL A 450 -15.41 12.37 2.21
C VAL A 450 -15.85 13.83 2.07
N SER A 451 -16.24 14.48 3.18
CA SER A 451 -16.69 15.88 3.17
C SER A 451 -15.58 16.83 2.77
N PHE A 452 -14.38 16.63 3.30
CA PHE A 452 -13.22 17.43 2.95
C PHE A 452 -12.87 17.26 1.47
N GLU A 453 -12.79 16.02 1.00
CA GLU A 453 -12.49 15.71 -0.41
C GLU A 453 -13.54 16.29 -1.37
N LEU A 454 -14.82 16.24 -1.01
CA LEU A 454 -15.90 16.83 -1.81
C LEU A 454 -15.80 18.37 -1.85
N GLY A 455 -15.41 18.99 -0.74
CA GLY A 455 -15.13 20.43 -0.67
C GLY A 455 -14.01 20.84 -1.63
N GLU A 456 -12.92 20.06 -1.69
CA GLU A 456 -11.83 20.28 -2.64
C GLU A 456 -12.28 20.09 -4.09
N VAL A 457 -13.07 19.06 -4.39
CA VAL A 457 -13.64 18.84 -5.74
C VAL A 457 -14.43 20.06 -6.22
N TYR A 458 -15.35 20.56 -5.38
CA TYR A 458 -16.16 21.72 -5.73
C TYR A 458 -15.35 23.01 -5.81
N LEU A 459 -14.33 23.17 -4.97
CA LEU A 459 -13.40 24.28 -5.06
C LEU A 459 -12.63 24.26 -6.40
N THR A 460 -12.12 23.11 -6.84
CA THR A 460 -11.44 22.98 -8.15
C THR A 460 -12.40 23.26 -9.32
N LEU A 461 -13.65 22.78 -9.23
CA LEU A 461 -14.69 23.08 -10.23
C LEU A 461 -15.00 24.58 -10.32
N LEU A 462 -15.10 25.25 -9.16
CA LEU A 462 -15.27 26.70 -9.08
C LEU A 462 -14.09 27.42 -9.71
N GLU A 463 -12.86 27.08 -9.33
CA GLU A 463 -11.65 27.75 -9.82
C GLU A 463 -11.47 27.58 -11.32
N THR A 464 -11.68 26.37 -11.84
CA THR A 464 -11.62 26.09 -13.29
C THR A 464 -12.67 26.92 -14.05
N LYS A 465 -13.88 27.06 -13.48
CA LYS A 465 -14.96 27.81 -14.12
C LYS A 465 -14.73 29.33 -14.05
N ALA A 466 -14.28 29.83 -12.91
CA ALA A 466 -13.97 31.23 -12.67
C ALA A 466 -12.82 31.72 -13.57
N ALA A 467 -11.73 30.95 -13.66
CA ALA A 467 -10.57 31.28 -14.49
C ALA A 467 -10.95 31.49 -15.97
N ARG A 468 -11.85 30.65 -16.50
CA ARG A 468 -12.38 30.81 -17.86
C ARG A 468 -13.19 32.09 -18.06
N VAL A 469 -13.98 32.47 -17.06
CA VAL A 469 -14.76 33.72 -17.12
C VAL A 469 -13.83 34.92 -17.09
N GLU A 470 -12.83 34.89 -16.21
CA GLU A 470 -11.78 35.93 -16.11
C GLU A 470 -10.93 36.04 -17.37
N GLU A 471 -10.60 34.93 -18.02
CA GLU A 471 -9.87 34.92 -19.29
C GLU A 471 -10.68 35.61 -20.40
N LYS A 472 -11.98 35.30 -20.52
CA LYS A 472 -12.86 35.94 -21.50
C LYS A 472 -13.01 37.44 -21.23
N LEU A 473 -13.16 37.83 -19.97
CA LEU A 473 -13.16 39.23 -19.54
C LEU A 473 -11.87 39.95 -19.95
N SER A 474 -10.71 39.31 -19.71
CA SER A 474 -9.40 39.85 -20.05
C SER A 474 -9.19 39.96 -21.57
N GLN A 475 -9.65 38.97 -22.34
CA GLN A 475 -9.58 39.00 -23.81
C GLN A 475 -10.46 40.11 -24.40
N ALA A 476 -11.67 40.29 -23.87
CA ALA A 476 -12.55 41.39 -24.27
C ALA A 476 -11.92 42.77 -23.95
N GLY A 477 -11.35 42.93 -22.75
CA GLY A 477 -10.67 44.16 -22.34
C GLY A 477 -9.36 44.45 -23.10
N ARG A 478 -8.74 43.46 -23.76
CA ARG A 478 -7.61 43.67 -24.68
C ARG A 478 -8.08 44.11 -26.06
N ARG A 479 -9.16 43.51 -26.59
CA ARG A 479 -9.76 43.91 -27.88
C ARG A 479 -10.25 45.37 -27.83
N ALA A 480 -10.90 45.76 -26.75
CA ALA A 480 -11.34 47.14 -26.54
C ALA A 480 -10.20 48.19 -26.46
N ARG A 481 -8.95 47.76 -26.23
CA ARG A 481 -7.77 48.64 -26.19
C ARG A 481 -6.96 48.68 -27.50
N GLY A 482 -7.23 47.77 -28.44
CA GLY A 482 -6.46 47.61 -29.68
C GLY A 482 -7.15 48.18 -30.93
N ASP A 483 -8.45 48.45 -30.89
CA ASP A 483 -9.20 49.08 -31.98
C ASP A 483 -9.37 50.58 -31.70
N GLU A 484 -8.75 51.43 -32.52
CA GLU A 484 -8.88 52.91 -32.49
C GLU A 484 -10.13 53.42 -33.22
N ASP A 485 -10.90 52.56 -33.91
CA ASP A 485 -12.06 52.97 -34.72
C ASP A 485 -13.42 52.66 -34.04
N ASP A 486 -14.08 53.75 -33.64
CA ASP A 486 -15.52 53.99 -33.51
C ASP A 486 -16.45 52.92 -32.90
N ASN A 487 -16.82 53.17 -31.64
CA ASN A 487 -18.15 52.98 -31.03
C ASN A 487 -18.82 51.60 -31.04
N LYS A 488 -18.18 50.54 -31.55
CA LYS A 488 -18.70 49.16 -31.51
C LYS A 488 -17.90 48.18 -30.64
N ALA A 489 -16.75 48.61 -30.12
CA ALA A 489 -15.85 47.79 -29.29
C ALA A 489 -16.11 47.90 -27.76
N LEU A 490 -17.16 48.62 -27.35
CA LEU A 490 -17.45 48.95 -25.94
C LEU A 490 -18.54 48.07 -25.29
N GLU A 491 -18.96 46.97 -25.93
CA GLU A 491 -19.61 45.90 -25.19
C GLU A 491 -18.54 45.12 -24.41
N ALA A 492 -18.23 45.63 -23.22
CA ALA A 492 -17.50 44.86 -22.21
C ALA A 492 -18.17 43.49 -22.09
N TYR A 493 -17.45 42.41 -22.38
CA TYR A 493 -17.98 41.06 -22.22
C TYR A 493 -18.58 40.91 -20.82
N GLU A 494 -19.89 40.78 -20.73
CA GLU A 494 -20.56 40.44 -19.48
C GLU A 494 -20.65 38.91 -19.39
N PRO A 495 -20.23 38.31 -18.26
CA PRO A 495 -20.41 36.88 -18.04
C PRO A 495 -21.89 36.51 -18.23
N SER A 496 -22.16 35.44 -18.98
CA SER A 496 -23.53 34.98 -19.13
C SER A 496 -24.11 34.65 -17.75
N LYS A 497 -25.40 34.95 -17.54
CA LYS A 497 -26.15 34.58 -16.32
C LYS A 497 -25.92 33.11 -15.93
N ALA A 498 -25.91 32.20 -16.92
CA ALA A 498 -25.68 30.78 -16.70
C ALA A 498 -24.23 30.43 -16.27
N GLU A 499 -23.23 31.26 -16.62
CA GLU A 499 -21.86 31.08 -16.16
C GLU A 499 -21.70 31.53 -14.70
N ALA A 500 -22.29 32.67 -14.36
CA ALA A 500 -22.32 33.19 -13.00
C ALA A 500 -23.06 32.26 -12.04
N GLU A 501 -24.25 31.79 -12.40
CA GLU A 501 -25.05 30.85 -11.60
C GLU A 501 -24.29 29.53 -11.34
N LYS A 502 -23.50 29.05 -12.30
CA LYS A 502 -22.68 27.85 -12.12
C LYS A 502 -21.54 28.07 -11.13
N CYS A 503 -20.84 29.21 -11.21
CA CYS A 503 -19.82 29.56 -10.22
C CYS A 503 -20.44 29.64 -8.81
N ASP A 504 -21.58 30.32 -8.67
CA ASP A 504 -22.27 30.43 -7.38
C ASP A 504 -22.74 29.07 -6.86
N THR A 505 -23.17 28.17 -7.75
CA THR A 505 -23.58 26.82 -7.39
C THR A 505 -22.39 26.00 -6.86
N TYR A 506 -21.25 25.99 -7.56
CA TYR A 506 -20.06 25.30 -7.06
C TYR A 506 -19.51 25.91 -5.77
N CYS A 507 -19.57 27.24 -5.62
CA CYS A 507 -19.21 27.92 -4.39
C CYS A 507 -20.09 27.48 -3.21
N ARG A 508 -21.41 27.46 -3.39
CA ARG A 508 -22.37 26.98 -2.37
C ARG A 508 -22.16 25.50 -2.02
N LEU A 509 -21.90 24.65 -3.01
CA LEU A 509 -21.64 23.23 -2.78
C LEU A 509 -20.32 23.00 -2.02
N ALA A 510 -19.26 23.75 -2.36
CA ALA A 510 -17.99 23.70 -1.63
C ALA A 510 -18.16 24.15 -0.16
N ILE A 511 -18.88 25.26 0.05
CA ILE A 511 -19.21 25.75 1.40
C ILE A 511 -19.97 24.68 2.19
N ALA A 512 -21.02 24.09 1.61
CA ALA A 512 -21.82 23.06 2.28
C ALA A 512 -20.98 21.83 2.68
N ALA A 513 -20.06 21.40 1.81
CA ALA A 513 -19.17 20.27 2.09
C ALA A 513 -18.17 20.57 3.23
N PHE A 514 -17.53 21.74 3.22
CA PHE A 514 -16.63 22.14 4.31
C PHE A 514 -17.39 22.45 5.62
N GLU A 515 -18.57 23.06 5.57
CA GLU A 515 -19.43 23.25 6.76
C GLU A 515 -19.90 21.90 7.31
N HIS A 516 -20.20 20.91 6.46
CA HIS A 516 -20.49 19.55 6.91
C HIS A 516 -19.26 18.91 7.61
N PHE A 517 -18.08 19.00 7.00
CA PHE A 517 -16.82 18.55 7.61
C PHE A 517 -16.60 19.14 9.00
N VAL A 518 -16.73 20.46 9.11
CA VAL A 518 -16.50 21.20 10.36
C VAL A 518 -17.51 20.82 11.44
N ARG A 519 -18.81 20.66 11.09
CA ARG A 519 -19.85 20.24 12.03
C ARG A 519 -19.60 18.87 12.67
N LEU A 520 -18.88 17.97 11.99
CA LEU A 520 -18.51 16.65 12.53
C LEU A 520 -17.50 16.71 13.69
N TYR A 521 -16.96 17.90 14.00
CA TYR A 521 -16.09 18.15 15.16
C TYR A 521 -16.80 18.82 16.34
N HIS A 522 -18.08 19.18 16.19
CA HIS A 522 -18.86 19.72 17.31
C HIS A 522 -19.27 18.60 18.26
N LYS A 523 -19.30 18.90 19.58
CA LYS A 523 -19.81 17.96 20.59
C LYS A 523 -21.24 17.55 20.24
N GLN A 524 -21.44 16.27 19.92
CA GLN A 524 -22.79 15.72 19.78
C GLN A 524 -23.40 15.63 21.17
N SER A 525 -24.55 16.26 21.40
CA SER A 525 -25.30 16.07 22.66
C SER A 525 -25.62 14.58 22.84
N PRO A 526 -25.58 14.04 24.07
CA PRO A 526 -26.10 12.71 24.34
C PRO A 526 -27.58 12.65 23.88
N PRO A 527 -28.08 11.48 23.44
CA PRO A 527 -29.42 11.38 22.88
C PRO A 527 -30.45 11.90 23.89
N PRO A 528 -31.41 12.74 23.47
CA PRO A 528 -32.56 13.03 24.29
C PRO A 528 -33.32 11.72 24.50
N ASP A 529 -33.69 11.45 25.74
CA ASP A 529 -34.61 10.38 26.10
C ASP A 529 -35.90 10.54 25.28
N VAL A 530 -36.48 9.42 24.86
CA VAL A 530 -37.53 9.37 23.84
C VAL A 530 -38.77 10.15 24.31
N ARG A 531 -38.97 11.34 23.75
CA ARG A 531 -40.25 11.97 23.36
C ARG A 531 -39.99 13.43 23.03
N GLU A 532 -40.00 13.78 21.74
CA GLU A 532 -40.84 14.86 21.23
C GLU A 532 -40.75 14.92 19.71
N THR A 533 -41.90 14.69 19.10
CA THR A 533 -42.19 14.86 17.68
C THR A 533 -42.22 16.35 17.35
N SER A 534 -41.27 16.85 16.55
CA SER A 534 -41.52 17.96 15.63
C SER A 534 -40.39 18.11 14.60
N SER A 535 -40.79 18.49 13.39
CA SER A 535 -40.09 18.42 12.12
C SER A 535 -38.74 19.17 12.02
N PRO A 536 -37.80 18.75 11.16
CA PRO A 536 -36.52 19.42 11.00
C PRO A 536 -36.64 20.66 10.12
N GLY A 537 -36.77 21.83 10.76
CA GLY A 537 -36.51 23.12 10.13
C GLY A 537 -35.02 23.44 10.19
N LEU A 538 -34.35 23.47 9.03
CA LEU A 538 -33.00 24.00 8.87
C LEU A 538 -32.99 25.48 9.31
N LYS A 539 -32.44 25.78 10.49
CA LYS A 539 -32.07 27.15 10.85
C LYS A 539 -30.58 27.33 10.62
N ALA A 540 -30.27 28.25 9.70
CA ALA A 540 -28.96 28.88 9.60
C ALA A 540 -28.71 29.69 10.88
N SER A 541 -27.66 29.37 11.63
CA SER A 541 -27.17 30.25 12.68
C SER A 541 -25.65 30.26 12.65
N GLY A 542 -25.12 31.49 12.77
CA GLY A 542 -23.72 31.81 12.65
C GLY A 542 -22.83 31.11 13.67
N VAL A 543 -21.54 31.39 13.51
CA VAL A 543 -20.43 30.95 14.35
C VAL A 543 -20.60 31.52 15.77
N GLU A 544 -21.53 30.98 16.55
CA GLU A 544 -21.74 31.31 17.96
C GLU A 544 -21.55 30.06 18.83
N ASN A 545 -20.50 30.09 19.66
CA ASN A 545 -20.33 29.36 20.93
C ASN A 545 -20.89 27.93 21.03
N VAL A 546 -20.57 27.06 20.07
CA VAL A 546 -20.68 25.61 20.30
C VAL A 546 -19.37 25.15 20.96
N ALA A 547 -19.46 24.47 22.10
CA ALA A 547 -18.29 23.89 22.74
C ALA A 547 -17.68 22.81 21.83
N TRP A 548 -16.50 23.10 21.26
CA TRP A 548 -15.74 22.16 20.46
C TRP A 548 -15.06 21.13 21.37
N ASP A 549 -14.90 19.90 20.88
CA ASP A 549 -13.77 19.10 21.33
C ASP A 549 -12.54 19.75 20.70
N LEU A 550 -11.57 20.17 21.52
CA LEU A 550 -10.33 20.74 20.99
C LEU A 550 -9.76 19.74 19.98
N PRO A 551 -9.47 20.16 18.73
CA PRO A 551 -8.92 19.24 17.77
C PRO A 551 -7.62 18.69 18.32
N SER A 552 -7.49 17.37 18.31
CA SER A 552 -6.23 16.69 18.59
C SER A 552 -5.12 17.29 17.71
N LYS A 553 -3.86 17.02 18.05
CA LYS A 553 -2.72 17.43 17.20
C LYS A 553 -2.88 16.96 15.74
N GLU A 554 -3.54 15.82 15.54
CA GLU A 554 -3.81 15.22 14.23
C GLU A 554 -4.96 15.92 13.50
N ASP A 555 -5.98 16.38 14.23
CA ASP A 555 -7.16 17.05 13.68
C ASP A 555 -6.98 18.55 13.44
N PHE A 556 -5.99 19.19 14.07
CA PHE A 556 -5.80 20.63 13.96
C PHE A 556 -5.60 21.08 12.50
N LYS A 557 -4.72 20.41 11.76
CA LYS A 557 -4.40 20.74 10.36
C LYS A 557 -5.62 20.68 9.43
N PRO A 558 -6.40 19.58 9.36
CA PRO A 558 -7.56 19.52 8.48
C PRO A 558 -8.68 20.48 8.92
N VAL A 559 -8.91 20.69 10.23
CA VAL A 559 -9.88 21.68 10.72
C VAL A 559 -9.49 23.12 10.36
N PHE A 560 -8.23 23.48 10.55
CA PHE A 560 -7.71 24.80 10.17
C PHE A 560 -7.86 25.02 8.66
N ARG A 561 -7.45 24.06 7.84
CA ARG A 561 -7.55 24.15 6.37
C ARG A 561 -9.00 24.27 5.90
N ALA A 562 -9.94 23.51 6.47
CA ALA A 562 -11.35 23.61 6.12
C ALA A 562 -11.91 25.02 6.38
N HIS A 563 -11.61 25.60 7.54
CA HIS A 563 -12.01 26.98 7.86
C HIS A 563 -11.32 28.01 6.95
N PHE A 564 -10.05 27.79 6.60
CA PHE A 564 -9.34 28.64 5.65
C PHE A 564 -9.99 28.60 4.26
N HIS A 565 -10.39 27.42 3.78
CA HIS A 565 -11.17 27.29 2.55
C HIS A 565 -12.53 27.97 2.64
N LEU A 566 -13.25 27.82 3.76
CA LEU A 566 -14.51 28.54 4.01
C LEU A 566 -14.33 30.06 3.93
N ALA A 567 -13.28 30.61 4.57
CA ALA A 567 -12.98 32.04 4.53
C ALA A 567 -12.77 32.53 3.08
N ARG A 568 -12.02 31.78 2.27
CA ARG A 568 -11.81 32.06 0.84
C ARG A 568 -13.11 31.99 0.03
N LEU A 569 -13.93 30.97 0.28
CA LEU A 569 -15.19 30.73 -0.44
C LEU A 569 -16.24 31.79 -0.13
N TYR A 570 -16.38 32.23 1.13
CA TYR A 570 -17.30 33.32 1.49
C TYR A 570 -16.96 34.62 0.77
N GLY A 571 -15.67 34.93 0.62
CA GLY A 571 -15.21 36.09 -0.13
C GLY A 571 -15.43 35.97 -1.64
N ARG A 572 -15.78 34.77 -2.13
CA ARG A 572 -16.06 34.46 -3.53
C ARG A 572 -17.55 34.18 -3.80
N MET A 573 -18.45 34.46 -2.86
CA MET A 573 -19.88 34.41 -3.12
C MET A 573 -20.30 35.53 -4.08
N HIS A 574 -21.08 35.19 -5.11
CA HIS A 574 -21.63 36.14 -6.09
C HIS A 574 -20.57 36.93 -6.87
N VAL A 575 -19.37 36.36 -7.08
CA VAL A 575 -18.26 37.04 -7.78
C VAL A 575 -18.65 37.51 -9.18
N PHE A 576 -19.46 36.72 -9.89
CA PHE A 576 -19.91 37.04 -11.25
C PHE A 576 -21.42 37.29 -11.35
N GLY A 577 -22.14 37.24 -10.23
CA GLY A 577 -23.60 37.23 -10.19
C GLY A 577 -24.20 38.63 -10.08
N GLY A 578 -25.12 38.95 -11.01
CA GLY A 578 -26.24 39.88 -10.87
C GLY A 578 -25.93 41.38 -10.73
N GLN A 579 -26.59 42.20 -11.56
CA GLN A 579 -26.81 43.61 -11.28
C GLN A 579 -28.08 43.74 -10.42
N GLY A 580 -28.05 44.60 -9.40
CA GLY A 580 -29.18 44.82 -8.47
C GLY A 580 -28.82 44.69 -6.99
N GLU A 581 -29.78 45.05 -6.15
CA GLU A 581 -29.64 45.15 -4.69
C GLU A 581 -29.30 43.81 -4.03
N GLU A 582 -30.04 42.75 -4.35
CA GLU A 582 -29.87 41.41 -3.76
C GLU A 582 -28.46 40.83 -4.00
N ALA A 583 -27.93 41.01 -5.22
CA ALA A 583 -26.59 40.53 -5.57
C ALA A 583 -25.49 41.34 -4.85
N HIS A 584 -25.68 42.66 -4.73
CA HIS A 584 -24.77 43.52 -3.97
C HIS A 584 -24.77 43.18 -2.48
N GLU A 585 -25.94 43.03 -1.87
CA GLU A 585 -26.08 42.63 -0.47
C GLU A 585 -25.43 41.26 -0.23
N GLY A 586 -25.64 40.30 -1.13
CA GLY A 586 -25.01 38.99 -1.08
C GLY A 586 -23.49 39.06 -1.12
N ARG A 587 -22.89 39.86 -2.02
CA ARG A 587 -21.42 40.07 -2.09
C ARG A 587 -20.88 40.66 -0.80
N VAL A 588 -21.51 41.73 -0.29
CA VAL A 588 -21.10 42.38 0.96
C VAL A 588 -21.22 41.43 2.15
N ALA A 589 -22.31 40.68 2.25
CA ALA A 589 -22.51 39.69 3.31
C ALA A 589 -21.45 38.59 3.28
N GLY A 590 -21.12 38.07 2.08
CA GLY A 590 -20.04 37.11 1.87
C GLY A 590 -18.68 37.65 2.31
N MET A 591 -18.32 38.88 1.91
CA MET A 591 -17.08 39.53 2.34
C MET A 591 -17.01 39.74 3.85
N LYS A 592 -18.12 40.15 4.49
CA LYS A 592 -18.18 40.28 5.96
C LYS A 592 -17.98 38.93 6.66
N LYS A 593 -18.62 37.86 6.17
CA LYS A 593 -18.45 36.49 6.71
C LYS A 593 -17.02 36.00 6.51
N SER A 594 -16.40 36.30 5.36
CA SER A 594 -14.99 36.01 5.06
C SER A 594 -14.06 36.70 6.05
N LEU A 595 -14.23 38.01 6.27
CA LEU A 595 -13.43 38.80 7.22
C LEU A 595 -13.52 38.21 8.64
N ALA A 596 -14.74 37.99 9.13
CA ALA A 596 -14.95 37.41 10.46
C ALA A 596 -14.27 36.04 10.60
N THR A 597 -14.28 35.22 9.54
CA THR A 597 -13.64 33.89 9.55
C THR A 597 -12.12 34.01 9.58
N TYR A 598 -11.51 34.94 8.83
CA TYR A 598 -10.07 35.20 8.86
C TYR A 598 -9.59 35.74 10.22
N GLU A 599 -10.34 36.67 10.81
CA GLU A 599 -10.06 37.20 12.14
C GLU A 599 -10.14 36.11 13.20
N TRP A 600 -11.16 35.25 13.13
CA TRP A 600 -11.30 34.09 14.00
C TRP A 600 -10.13 33.12 13.82
N LEU A 601 -9.76 32.78 12.59
CA LEU A 601 -8.63 31.87 12.29
C LEU A 601 -7.31 32.39 12.87
N ARG A 602 -7.07 33.70 12.78
CA ARG A 602 -5.89 34.35 13.35
C ARG A 602 -5.83 34.19 14.87
N GLY A 603 -6.95 34.40 15.57
CA GLY A 603 -7.04 34.17 17.01
C GLY A 603 -6.88 32.70 17.37
N PHE A 604 -7.64 31.84 16.69
CA PHE A 604 -7.67 30.40 16.89
C PHE A 604 -6.30 29.75 16.70
N ALA A 605 -5.60 30.05 15.61
CA ALA A 605 -4.28 29.49 15.32
C ALA A 605 -3.23 29.90 16.34
N ARG A 606 -3.18 31.19 16.74
CA ARG A 606 -2.24 31.69 17.74
C ARG A 606 -2.43 31.00 19.10
N GLU A 607 -3.66 30.74 19.50
CA GLU A 607 -3.97 30.05 20.75
C GLU A 607 -3.63 28.55 20.67
N HIS A 608 -4.03 27.87 19.59
CA HIS A 608 -3.94 26.41 19.49
C HIS A 608 -2.55 25.92 19.10
N ILE A 609 -1.80 26.64 18.25
CA ILE A 609 -0.42 26.27 17.91
C ILE A 609 0.45 26.31 19.17
N CYS A 610 0.35 27.38 19.97
CA CYS A 610 1.06 27.49 21.24
C CYS A 610 0.68 26.36 22.22
N ARG A 611 -0.62 26.07 22.35
CA ARG A 611 -1.12 25.03 23.27
C ARG A 611 -0.72 23.60 22.85
N LEU A 612 -0.84 23.26 21.56
CA LEU A 612 -0.61 21.89 21.06
C LEU A 612 0.87 21.57 20.85
N TYR A 613 1.70 22.57 20.57
CA TYR A 613 3.10 22.36 20.18
C TYR A 613 4.12 22.94 21.17
N GLY A 614 3.72 23.77 22.15
CA GLY A 614 4.60 24.25 23.21
C GLY A 614 5.89 24.88 22.69
N ALA A 615 7.05 24.41 23.19
CA ALA A 615 8.38 24.85 22.74
C ALA A 615 8.68 24.47 21.26
N SER A 616 7.92 23.54 20.67
CA SER A 616 8.02 23.11 19.26
C SER A 616 7.09 23.91 18.33
N ALA A 617 6.49 25.00 18.81
CA ALA A 617 5.57 25.83 18.03
C ALA A 617 6.25 26.49 16.81
N GLY A 618 7.51 26.90 16.91
CA GLY A 618 8.23 27.60 15.83
C GLY A 618 8.25 26.84 14.49
N PRO A 619 8.64 25.55 14.45
CA PRO A 619 8.53 24.72 13.24
C PRO A 619 7.10 24.55 12.70
N CYS A 620 6.06 24.55 13.54
CA CYS A 620 4.68 24.40 13.10
C CYS A 620 4.08 25.70 12.56
N GLU A 621 4.48 26.86 13.10
CA GLU A 621 4.18 28.15 12.48
C GLU A 621 4.72 28.24 11.06
N ARG A 622 5.88 27.63 10.76
CA ARG A 622 6.40 27.55 9.39
C ARG A 622 5.50 26.74 8.46
N HIS A 623 4.90 25.66 8.96
CA HIS A 623 4.00 24.80 8.16
C HIS A 623 2.73 25.54 7.70
N PHE A 624 2.27 26.51 8.49
CA PHE A 624 1.09 27.34 8.17
C PHE A 624 1.44 28.80 7.88
N ALA A 625 2.72 29.12 7.66
CA ALA A 625 3.19 30.51 7.59
C ALA A 625 2.51 31.27 6.46
N GLU A 626 2.31 30.60 5.31
CA GLU A 626 1.63 31.19 4.16
C GLU A 626 0.15 31.44 4.46
N GLU A 627 -0.57 30.45 4.99
CA GLU A 627 -1.99 30.61 5.32
C GLU A 627 -2.19 31.69 6.40
N LEU A 628 -1.34 31.73 7.44
CA LEU A 628 -1.40 32.73 8.49
C LEU A 628 -1.12 34.14 7.97
N LYS A 629 -0.13 34.28 7.08
CA LYS A 629 0.14 35.54 6.40
C LYS A 629 -1.06 35.99 5.57
N ILE A 630 -1.70 35.08 4.84
CA ILE A 630 -2.92 35.37 4.09
C ILE A 630 -4.05 35.81 5.03
N CYS A 631 -4.21 35.17 6.20
CA CYS A 631 -5.19 35.59 7.19
C CYS A 631 -4.93 37.03 7.67
N ASP A 632 -3.68 37.39 7.97
CA ASP A 632 -3.30 38.75 8.37
C ASP A 632 -3.56 39.78 7.26
N ASP A 633 -3.11 39.48 6.03
CA ASP A 633 -3.26 40.34 4.85
C ASP A 633 -4.76 40.55 4.52
N MET A 634 -5.56 39.49 4.53
CA MET A 634 -6.99 39.56 4.22
C MET A 634 -7.78 40.29 5.32
N SER A 635 -7.43 40.11 6.59
CA SER A 635 -8.05 40.86 7.70
C SER A 635 -7.79 42.36 7.58
N ALA A 636 -6.64 42.77 7.04
CA ALA A 636 -6.33 44.18 6.78
C ALA A 636 -7.03 44.73 5.52
N MET A 637 -7.13 43.94 4.45
CA MET A 637 -7.62 44.41 3.14
C MET A 637 -9.14 44.36 2.96
N LEU A 638 -9.84 43.38 3.56
CA LEU A 638 -11.27 43.18 3.34
C LEU A 638 -12.15 44.37 3.81
N PRO A 639 -11.88 45.04 4.95
CA PRO A 639 -12.66 46.21 5.36
C PRO A 639 -12.70 47.31 4.29
N GLU A 640 -11.55 47.59 3.66
CA GLU A 640 -11.47 48.59 2.60
C GLU A 640 -12.20 48.13 1.33
N LYS A 641 -12.09 46.86 0.95
CA LYS A 641 -12.82 46.28 -0.19
C LYS A 641 -14.34 46.38 0.00
N ILE A 642 -14.84 46.10 1.20
CA ILE A 642 -16.27 46.23 1.54
C ILE A 642 -16.73 47.68 1.37
N ALA A 643 -15.95 48.65 1.88
CA ALA A 643 -16.27 50.06 1.73
C ALA A 643 -16.30 50.51 0.26
N ARG A 644 -15.33 50.07 -0.55
CA ARG A 644 -15.27 50.35 -1.99
C ARG A 644 -16.47 49.75 -2.73
N GLU A 645 -16.92 48.56 -2.36
CA GLU A 645 -18.07 47.92 -3.00
C GLU A 645 -19.37 48.69 -2.70
N HIS A 646 -19.58 49.13 -1.47
CA HIS A 646 -20.69 50.03 -1.12
C HIS A 646 -20.67 51.35 -1.91
N PHE A 647 -19.47 51.92 -2.11
CA PHE A 647 -19.32 53.15 -2.89
C PHE A 647 -19.68 52.93 -4.37
N LYS A 648 -19.21 51.84 -4.98
CA LYS A 648 -19.55 51.48 -6.37
C LYS A 648 -21.05 51.29 -6.58
N TYR A 649 -21.72 50.59 -5.65
CA TYR A 649 -23.17 50.40 -5.73
C TYR A 649 -23.89 51.76 -5.71
N LYS A 650 -23.57 52.62 -4.73
CA LYS A 650 -24.14 53.98 -4.63
C LYS A 650 -23.88 54.87 -5.85
N ALA A 651 -22.80 54.64 -6.59
CA ALA A 651 -22.47 55.41 -7.79
C ALA A 651 -23.17 54.87 -9.06
N SER A 652 -23.72 53.66 -9.01
CA SER A 652 -24.40 53.00 -10.15
C SER A 652 -25.92 52.90 -9.97
N SER A 653 -26.42 52.98 -8.74
CA SER A 653 -27.83 53.22 -8.36
C SER A 653 -28.16 54.71 -8.37
#